data_AF-A0A847FVZ9-F1
#
_entry.id   AF-A0A847FVZ9-F1
#
_cell.length_a   1.000
_cell.length_b   1.000
_cell.length_c   1.000
_cell.angle_alpha   90.00
_cell.angle_beta   90.00
_cell.angle_gamma   90.00
#
_symmetry.space_group_name_H-M   'P 1'
#
loop_
_entity.id
_entity.type
_entity.pdbx_description
1 polymer ?
#
loop_
_entity_poly.entity_id
_entity_poly.type
_entity_poly.pdbx_seq_one_letter_code
_entity_poly.pdbx_strand_id
1 'polypeptide(L)'
;MRRWAIIVTLTLLGLIIPPCQAQQEPSWSMAGANAQRTSWTPEEVRGSLDPLWYRPIEPFIQAKVQLIAANGLIYVSTAKGLYALDGDDGAVAWVYPTELPLGHSPTVHGNRLYVGGFDRKIHCLDARTGQRIWTFEASGFSGGFHTNPLVIELDGKPAIWAGNRDGRMFALRDDGSQASLMWEFLTDGPILLSAAANSNGDTVYFASNDMHAYALDSRTGALRWKSAKLPSGGFHSWWPVVAGDAVIFPGTRPYRYMVRPQVAHDQEKLTNSDVGYSTPMGSLREDGTMDASRAFEYFESKPWRRVYFVLDAATGKEMTFDFDQDGAPEYAPFMKAGTHSGTVYPAVVDADGTIYTYNNHAAEKYDQGPAGWQLGARSVIPTGAMTASDEPLAFSIGGNVVYWTQCCDRTSGAYALDTETRWQYFTYNLAEKCPGYDQMVTGTYESNAVQVYGGVNGVYGSHGDQNPPIPYNGRVYMHRGNAVIAWSADGNASAPLPLARASAVSAPSRPVSRAVLQERLGEEVIKIIGPCRADGNWSACHLRPGFGMHGPFALSAMCRIGDYLADYYHSPADTLYTLSIAAPYLPPDLRQDVMAYLEHEYETYFGYVHVGWRDGAPRDAFDLPPEVEADRPNLPPMLWRQCEFDGWTGDDIRWEPHLFYALWKYAQLLDNPQAARALFDENKSRLSSPPDDATLLALPYAHNAWIAGLRGYLELERLAGYSESSARRDQLERLLALRASDFQKDGGWGGPDSHSWQQTLAVARNWMYMTPELGDYLREHAWADVSQAFDEYEAVAPYWFVTWFEGSYNENVFQHLYDYHGMFSAKAFLFEAPPQELAAYLDVPAFARGDLYYVQNLVATIEAVPPFDLTATPVFGERGTKISYSVQFGGDGQRLDLTITLPEGIGIPTDHTMQGTDAGLSYDEDRHLLTWSDSPPAGELVIIRYVASIATDRPALLVSSAELVAADGVPLKATAAVMANPYHVFLPLIEKRHPG
;
A
#
# COMPACT_ATOMS: atom_id res chain seq x y z
N MET A 1 95.73 -0.11 -5.33
CA MET A 1 94.33 -0.56 -5.26
C MET A 1 93.96 -0.65 -3.78
N ARG A 2 93.04 0.20 -3.28
CA ARG A 2 92.77 0.34 -1.83
C ARG A 2 91.50 1.18 -1.57
N ARG A 3 90.75 0.84 -0.52
CA ARG A 3 89.64 1.62 0.12
C ARG A 3 88.33 1.70 -0.67
N TRP A 4 87.16 1.94 -0.04
CA TRP A 4 86.57 1.53 1.27
C TRP A 4 85.04 1.80 1.13
N ALA A 5 84.18 1.21 1.97
CA ALA A 5 82.73 1.46 1.91
C ALA A 5 82.31 2.79 2.56
N ILE A 6 81.17 3.37 2.12
CA ILE A 6 80.45 4.47 2.77
C ILE A 6 78.95 4.14 2.75
N ILE A 7 78.26 4.39 3.86
CA ILE A 7 76.80 4.33 3.99
C ILE A 7 76.23 5.75 3.78
N VAL A 8 75.12 5.87 3.05
CA VAL A 8 74.40 7.14 2.89
C VAL A 8 72.95 6.96 3.32
N THR A 9 72.55 7.67 4.38
CA THR A 9 71.15 7.80 4.80
C THR A 9 70.45 8.79 3.86
N LEU A 10 69.29 8.42 3.32
CA LEU A 10 68.56 9.24 2.34
C LEU A 10 67.18 9.60 2.87
N THR A 11 67.03 10.84 3.32
CA THR A 11 65.76 11.38 3.85
C THR A 11 64.85 11.74 2.68
N LEU A 12 63.81 10.94 2.41
CA LEU A 12 62.74 11.37 1.51
C LEU A 12 61.81 12.34 2.25
N LEU A 13 61.72 13.58 1.76
CA LEU A 13 60.48 14.34 1.94
C LEU A 13 59.44 13.72 1.02
N GLY A 14 58.41 13.11 1.61
CA GLY A 14 57.23 12.71 0.86
C GLY A 14 56.42 13.95 0.47
N LEU A 15 56.34 14.24 -0.83
CA LEU A 15 55.24 15.06 -1.34
C LEU A 15 53.95 14.25 -1.15
N ILE A 16 53.14 14.67 -0.18
CA ILE A 16 51.74 14.24 -0.10
C ILE A 16 51.03 14.93 -1.26
N ILE A 17 50.91 14.21 -2.38
CA ILE A 17 49.92 14.53 -3.40
C ILE A 17 48.58 14.14 -2.77
N PRO A 18 47.66 15.09 -2.47
CA PRO A 18 46.33 14.72 -2.02
C PRO A 18 45.66 13.87 -3.11
N PRO A 19 44.85 12.86 -2.76
CA PRO A 19 44.11 12.11 -3.77
C PRO A 19 43.31 13.11 -4.60
N CYS A 20 43.51 13.07 -5.91
CA CYS A 20 42.75 13.92 -6.83
C CYS A 20 41.30 13.44 -6.77
N GLN A 21 40.46 14.17 -6.03
CA GLN A 21 39.02 14.02 -6.15
C GLN A 21 38.69 14.24 -7.62
N ALA A 22 38.17 13.20 -8.27
CA ALA A 22 37.57 13.37 -9.58
C ALA A 22 36.47 14.41 -9.42
N GLN A 23 36.49 15.45 -10.27
CA GLN A 23 35.50 16.50 -10.22
C GLN A 23 34.15 15.89 -10.59
N GLN A 24 33.38 15.55 -9.56
CA GLN A 24 32.11 14.86 -9.68
C GLN A 24 31.16 15.79 -10.42
N GLU A 25 30.63 15.34 -11.57
CA GLU A 25 29.71 16.18 -12.34
C GLU A 25 28.44 16.46 -11.51
N PRO A 26 27.87 17.69 -11.62
CA PRO A 26 26.61 18.01 -10.97
C PRO A 26 25.57 16.94 -11.29
N SER A 27 24.87 16.43 -10.29
CA SER A 27 23.92 15.33 -10.48
C SER A 27 22.88 15.31 -9.38
N TRP A 28 21.63 15.02 -9.76
CA TRP A 28 20.54 14.77 -8.83
C TRP A 28 20.51 13.27 -8.48
N SER A 29 21.59 12.82 -7.84
CA SER A 29 21.92 11.39 -7.72
C SER A 29 21.02 10.58 -6.77
N MET A 30 20.30 11.24 -5.88
CA MET A 30 19.36 10.63 -4.94
C MET A 30 18.21 11.59 -4.62
N ALA A 31 17.13 11.06 -4.05
CA ALA A 31 16.02 11.89 -3.55
C ALA A 31 16.56 12.95 -2.57
N GLY A 32 16.14 14.21 -2.73
CA GLY A 32 16.69 15.34 -1.98
C GLY A 32 18.12 15.74 -2.40
N ALA A 33 18.56 15.36 -3.61
CA ALA A 33 19.87 15.57 -4.25
C ALA A 33 21.10 14.93 -3.57
N ASN A 34 21.17 14.91 -2.24
CA ASN A 34 22.34 14.57 -1.44
C ASN A 34 21.97 13.82 -0.14
N ALA A 35 22.98 13.34 0.60
CA ALA A 35 22.77 12.50 1.79
C ALA A 35 22.08 13.23 2.96
N GLN A 36 22.29 14.53 3.09
CA GLN A 36 21.60 15.44 4.01
C GLN A 36 20.16 15.76 3.56
N ARG A 37 19.80 15.35 2.34
CA ARG A 37 18.51 15.51 1.65
C ARG A 37 18.05 16.96 1.47
N THR A 38 18.98 17.92 1.38
CA THR A 38 18.66 19.36 1.34
C THR A 38 17.90 19.82 0.11
N SER A 39 17.75 18.98 -0.92
CA SER A 39 17.15 19.32 -2.22
C SER A 39 17.86 20.49 -2.91
N TRP A 40 19.18 20.60 -2.69
CA TRP A 40 20.06 21.63 -3.23
C TRP A 40 21.17 21.03 -4.10
N THR A 41 21.48 21.69 -5.20
CA THR A 41 22.63 21.42 -6.08
C THR A 41 23.31 22.73 -6.48
N PRO A 42 24.57 22.73 -6.97
CA PRO A 42 25.21 23.93 -7.48
C PRO A 42 24.83 24.27 -8.94
N GLU A 43 23.88 23.58 -9.57
CA GLU A 43 23.57 23.73 -11.00
C GLU A 43 22.39 24.69 -11.26
N GLU A 44 22.63 25.73 -12.06
CA GLU A 44 21.62 26.74 -12.41
C GLU A 44 21.14 26.61 -13.86
N VAL A 45 19.82 26.58 -14.05
CA VAL A 45 19.16 26.69 -15.36
C VAL A 45 18.19 27.86 -15.31
N ARG A 46 18.62 29.01 -15.85
CA ARG A 46 17.88 30.28 -15.82
C ARG A 46 17.19 30.56 -17.16
N GLY A 47 15.98 31.12 -17.08
CA GLY A 47 15.23 31.59 -18.26
C GLY A 47 13.80 31.04 -18.32
N SER A 48 13.03 31.55 -19.27
CA SER A 48 11.79 30.88 -19.70
C SER A 48 12.19 29.62 -20.46
N LEU A 49 11.68 28.47 -20.04
CA LEU A 49 11.96 27.18 -20.66
C LEU A 49 10.69 26.64 -21.32
N ASP A 50 10.87 25.91 -22.41
CA ASP A 50 9.81 25.17 -23.12
C ASP A 50 10.18 23.67 -23.22
N PRO A 51 9.21 22.79 -23.52
CA PRO A 51 9.48 21.35 -23.61
C PRO A 51 10.51 21.04 -24.70
N LEU A 52 11.64 20.44 -24.32
CA LEU A 52 12.63 19.91 -25.25
C LEU A 52 12.23 18.52 -25.75
N TRP A 53 11.77 17.67 -24.83
CA TRP A 53 11.17 16.37 -25.13
C TRP A 53 10.22 15.96 -24.00
N TYR A 54 9.25 15.10 -24.30
CA TYR A 54 8.44 14.40 -23.29
C TYR A 54 8.10 12.98 -23.74
N ARG A 55 8.05 12.04 -22.80
CA ARG A 55 7.71 10.63 -23.04
C ARG A 55 6.67 10.12 -22.04
N PRO A 56 5.46 9.76 -22.49
CA PRO A 56 4.53 8.94 -21.74
C PRO A 56 5.13 7.55 -21.43
N ILE A 57 4.88 7.06 -20.22
CA ILE A 57 5.22 5.72 -19.74
C ILE A 57 3.90 4.94 -19.56
N GLU A 58 3.92 3.63 -19.78
CA GLU A 58 2.71 2.79 -19.69
C GLU A 58 2.36 2.39 -18.25
N PRO A 59 3.27 1.81 -17.43
CA PRO A 59 3.01 1.64 -16.01
C PRO A 59 2.84 2.97 -15.28
N PHE A 60 1.93 2.99 -14.31
CA PHE A 60 1.69 4.13 -13.42
C PHE A 60 2.97 4.60 -12.70
N ILE A 61 3.22 5.91 -12.75
CA ILE A 61 4.22 6.64 -11.96
C ILE A 61 3.52 7.18 -10.71
N GLN A 62 3.96 6.77 -9.52
CA GLN A 62 3.46 7.33 -8.27
C GLN A 62 3.91 8.79 -8.11
N ALA A 63 2.99 9.68 -7.76
CA ALA A 63 3.23 11.12 -7.63
C ALA A 63 4.43 11.49 -6.74
N LYS A 64 4.80 10.61 -5.79
CA LYS A 64 5.87 10.80 -4.81
C LYS A 64 7.26 10.33 -5.27
N VAL A 65 7.38 9.73 -6.46
CA VAL A 65 8.68 9.35 -7.08
C VAL A 65 9.38 10.60 -7.60
N GLN A 66 10.48 11.00 -6.96
CA GLN A 66 11.34 12.04 -7.51
C GLN A 66 12.14 11.49 -8.70
N LEU A 67 12.31 12.29 -9.75
CA LEU A 67 13.25 11.93 -10.81
C LEU A 67 14.68 11.96 -10.28
N ILE A 68 15.48 10.99 -10.71
CA ILE A 68 16.90 10.89 -10.35
C ILE A 68 17.71 11.08 -11.63
N ALA A 69 18.71 11.95 -11.60
CA ALA A 69 19.43 12.39 -12.80
C ALA A 69 20.94 12.28 -12.60
N ALA A 70 21.56 11.29 -13.28
CA ALA A 70 22.99 10.99 -13.15
C ALA A 70 23.51 10.18 -14.34
N ASN A 71 24.82 10.26 -14.61
CA ASN A 71 25.51 9.51 -15.68
C ASN A 71 24.92 9.71 -17.10
N GLY A 72 24.28 10.86 -17.36
CA GLY A 72 23.58 11.19 -18.60
C GLY A 72 22.16 10.64 -18.71
N LEU A 73 21.64 9.95 -17.69
CA LEU A 73 20.34 9.30 -17.70
C LEU A 73 19.39 9.87 -16.63
N ILE A 74 18.09 9.79 -16.91
CA ILE A 74 16.99 10.10 -16.00
C ILE A 74 16.30 8.79 -15.60
N TYR A 75 16.24 8.51 -14.30
CA TYR A 75 15.68 7.27 -13.75
C TYR A 75 14.32 7.53 -13.07
N VAL A 76 13.34 6.65 -13.30
CA VAL A 76 11.98 6.76 -12.75
C VAL A 76 11.41 5.39 -12.35
N SER A 77 11.01 5.28 -11.07
CA SER A 77 10.32 4.11 -10.50
C SER A 77 8.84 4.08 -10.92
N THR A 78 8.30 2.88 -11.17
CA THR A 78 6.91 2.69 -11.61
C THR A 78 6.26 1.44 -11.01
N ALA A 79 4.95 1.32 -11.20
CA ALA A 79 4.14 0.17 -10.82
C ALA A 79 4.55 -1.19 -11.43
N LYS A 80 5.38 -1.23 -12.48
CA LYS A 80 5.87 -2.48 -13.10
C LYS A 80 7.39 -2.44 -13.38
N GLY A 81 8.16 -1.73 -12.54
CA GLY A 81 9.62 -1.71 -12.58
C GLY A 81 10.25 -0.32 -12.78
N LEU A 82 11.55 -0.31 -13.06
CA LEU A 82 12.38 0.90 -13.19
C LEU A 82 12.73 1.19 -14.65
N TYR A 83 12.61 2.45 -15.05
CA TYR A 83 12.98 2.93 -16.38
C TYR A 83 14.19 3.86 -16.29
N ALA A 84 15.06 3.80 -17.30
CA ALA A 84 16.06 4.82 -17.56
C ALA A 84 15.84 5.43 -18.95
N LEU A 85 15.77 6.76 -19.00
CA LEU A 85 15.71 7.56 -20.22
C LEU A 85 17.04 8.28 -20.43
N ASP A 86 17.44 8.47 -21.69
CA ASP A 86 18.54 9.37 -22.04
C ASP A 86 18.14 10.84 -21.75
N GLY A 87 19.04 11.62 -21.13
CA GLY A 87 18.76 13.01 -20.79
C GLY A 87 18.68 13.94 -22.00
N ASP A 88 19.44 13.67 -23.07
CA ASP A 88 19.55 14.56 -24.22
C ASP A 88 18.35 14.45 -25.17
N ASP A 89 17.86 13.24 -25.46
CA ASP A 89 16.78 12.97 -26.43
C ASP A 89 15.56 12.20 -25.88
N GLY A 90 15.61 11.79 -24.60
CA GLY A 90 14.52 11.04 -23.96
C GLY A 90 14.36 9.60 -24.46
N ALA A 91 15.31 9.02 -25.20
CA ALA A 91 15.28 7.60 -25.61
C ALA A 91 15.21 6.66 -24.40
N VAL A 92 14.48 5.55 -24.51
CA VAL A 92 14.51 4.52 -23.46
C VAL A 92 15.85 3.79 -23.54
N ALA A 93 16.75 4.06 -22.58
CA ALA A 93 18.06 3.46 -22.50
C ALA A 93 17.97 2.00 -22.03
N TRP A 94 17.15 1.74 -21.01
CA TRP A 94 16.82 0.40 -20.53
C TRP A 94 15.55 0.39 -19.66
N VAL A 95 14.99 -0.80 -19.44
CA VAL A 95 13.88 -1.08 -18.52
C VAL A 95 14.26 -2.29 -17.67
N TYR A 96 14.06 -2.20 -16.35
CA TYR A 96 14.25 -3.28 -15.39
C TYR A 96 12.92 -3.64 -14.74
N PRO A 97 12.26 -4.77 -15.12
CA PRO A 97 11.00 -5.18 -14.51
C PRO A 97 11.17 -5.68 -13.07
N THR A 98 10.14 -5.49 -12.26
CA THR A 98 9.98 -6.08 -10.92
C THR A 98 8.67 -6.86 -10.82
N GLU A 99 8.59 -7.81 -9.89
CA GLU A 99 7.42 -8.69 -9.70
C GLU A 99 6.20 -7.89 -9.22
N LEU A 100 6.42 -7.02 -8.23
CA LEU A 100 5.46 -6.03 -7.73
C LEU A 100 5.99 -4.61 -8.01
N PRO A 101 5.12 -3.58 -7.90
CA PRO A 101 5.53 -2.18 -7.88
C PRO A 101 6.79 -1.88 -7.08
N LEU A 102 7.55 -0.89 -7.57
CA LEU A 102 8.59 -0.25 -6.79
C LEU A 102 7.96 0.67 -5.73
N GLY A 103 8.75 0.92 -4.68
CA GLY A 103 8.51 2.02 -3.75
C GLY A 103 8.83 3.37 -4.42
N HIS A 104 9.56 4.22 -3.71
CA HIS A 104 9.88 5.55 -4.20
C HIS A 104 11.11 5.57 -5.14
N SER A 105 11.74 6.73 -5.27
CA SER A 105 12.86 7.01 -6.18
C SER A 105 14.07 6.11 -5.91
N PRO A 106 14.86 5.78 -6.95
CA PRO A 106 16.13 5.08 -6.79
C PRO A 106 17.19 5.99 -6.15
N THR A 107 18.41 5.47 -6.03
CA THR A 107 19.61 6.26 -5.75
C THR A 107 20.79 5.72 -6.55
N VAL A 108 21.51 6.61 -7.20
CA VAL A 108 22.70 6.33 -8.00
C VAL A 108 23.95 6.70 -7.21
N HIS A 109 24.92 5.81 -7.13
CA HIS A 109 26.22 6.04 -6.49
C HIS A 109 27.32 5.52 -7.42
N GLY A 110 28.03 6.43 -8.08
CA GLY A 110 28.91 6.09 -9.19
C GLY A 110 28.13 5.43 -10.33
N ASN A 111 28.59 4.26 -10.78
CA ASN A 111 27.94 3.46 -11.83
C ASN A 111 26.92 2.43 -11.28
N ARG A 112 26.49 2.55 -10.03
CA ARG A 112 25.51 1.65 -9.39
C ARG A 112 24.23 2.36 -9.07
N LEU A 113 23.10 1.67 -9.22
CA LEU A 113 21.78 2.15 -8.85
C LEU A 113 21.16 1.20 -7.83
N TYR A 114 20.51 1.75 -6.81
CA TYR A 114 19.81 1.02 -5.76
C TYR A 114 18.34 1.46 -5.70
N VAL A 115 17.40 0.52 -5.56
CA VAL A 115 15.96 0.83 -5.40
C VAL A 115 15.26 -0.24 -4.55
N GLY A 116 14.26 0.15 -3.75
CA GLY A 116 13.43 -0.75 -2.96
C GLY A 116 12.07 -1.02 -3.62
N GLY A 117 11.57 -2.25 -3.48
CA GLY A 117 10.27 -2.68 -4.02
C GLY A 117 9.30 -3.22 -2.97
N PHE A 118 8.02 -3.22 -3.32
CA PHE A 118 6.98 -3.93 -2.57
C PHE A 118 7.06 -5.47 -2.76
N ASP A 119 7.88 -5.94 -3.70
CA ASP A 119 8.36 -7.33 -3.79
C ASP A 119 9.34 -7.72 -2.66
N ARG A 120 9.57 -6.80 -1.71
CA ARG A 120 10.37 -6.95 -0.48
C ARG A 120 11.87 -7.09 -0.74
N LYS A 121 12.29 -6.62 -1.91
CA LYS A 121 13.69 -6.66 -2.35
C LYS A 121 14.27 -5.25 -2.42
N ILE A 122 15.56 -5.16 -2.15
CA ILE A 122 16.41 -4.03 -2.55
C ILE A 122 17.22 -4.52 -3.74
N HIS A 123 17.03 -3.89 -4.89
CA HIS A 123 17.70 -4.23 -6.14
C HIS A 123 18.93 -3.35 -6.31
N CYS A 124 20.06 -3.94 -6.71
CA CYS A 124 21.23 -3.22 -7.19
C CYS A 124 21.45 -3.51 -8.67
N LEU A 125 21.49 -2.45 -9.49
CA LEU A 125 21.69 -2.51 -10.93
C LEU A 125 22.97 -1.77 -11.35
N ASP A 126 23.53 -2.14 -12.49
CA ASP A 126 24.43 -1.27 -13.24
C ASP A 126 23.63 -0.07 -13.81
N ALA A 127 24.03 1.15 -13.44
CA ALA A 127 23.25 2.35 -13.71
C ALA A 127 23.15 2.71 -15.21
N ARG A 128 24.09 2.25 -16.05
CA ARG A 128 24.10 2.57 -17.49
C ARG A 128 23.44 1.50 -18.36
N THR A 129 23.27 0.27 -17.86
CA THR A 129 22.76 -0.86 -18.64
C THR A 129 21.50 -1.53 -18.06
N GLY A 130 21.10 -1.19 -16.83
CA GLY A 130 19.95 -1.79 -16.15
C GLY A 130 20.18 -3.24 -15.71
N GLN A 131 21.38 -3.78 -15.90
CA GLN A 131 21.70 -5.17 -15.56
C GLN A 131 21.73 -5.35 -14.05
N ARG A 132 20.91 -6.27 -13.52
CA ARG A 132 20.88 -6.63 -12.11
C ARG A 132 22.23 -7.20 -11.66
N ILE A 133 22.88 -6.52 -10.73
CA ILE A 133 24.10 -6.96 -10.05
C ILE A 133 23.74 -7.88 -8.88
N TRP A 134 22.84 -7.44 -8.00
CA TRP A 134 22.33 -8.25 -6.89
C TRP A 134 20.91 -7.83 -6.44
N THR A 135 20.30 -8.67 -5.61
CA THR A 135 19.08 -8.37 -4.85
C THR A 135 19.28 -8.82 -3.41
N PHE A 136 18.93 -7.97 -2.44
CA PHE A 136 18.76 -8.32 -1.03
C PHE A 136 17.27 -8.49 -0.76
N GLU A 137 16.88 -9.51 0.01
CA GLU A 137 15.49 -9.71 0.47
C GLU A 137 15.50 -9.76 2.01
N ALA A 138 14.52 -9.08 2.63
CA ALA A 138 14.37 -9.09 4.08
C ALA A 138 13.98 -10.49 4.59
N SER A 139 14.65 -10.97 5.64
CA SER A 139 14.43 -12.32 6.18
C SER A 139 13.09 -12.46 6.92
N GLY A 140 12.43 -13.60 6.75
CA GLY A 140 11.16 -13.94 7.40
C GLY A 140 9.93 -13.52 6.60
N PHE A 141 8.79 -13.41 7.28
CA PHE A 141 7.58 -12.83 6.69
C PHE A 141 7.57 -11.32 6.91
N SER A 142 8.42 -10.61 6.16
CA SER A 142 8.52 -9.15 6.25
C SER A 142 7.66 -8.45 5.18
N GLY A 143 7.48 -7.13 5.31
CA GLY A 143 6.75 -6.22 4.42
C GLY A 143 7.63 -5.37 3.50
N GLY A 144 6.99 -4.66 2.56
CA GLY A 144 7.63 -3.98 1.42
C GLY A 144 8.58 -2.82 1.76
N PHE A 145 9.50 -2.50 0.84
CA PHE A 145 10.37 -1.32 0.92
C PHE A 145 9.73 -0.10 0.25
N HIS A 146 9.19 0.81 1.07
CA HIS A 146 8.54 2.04 0.61
C HIS A 146 9.54 3.19 0.38
N THR A 147 10.61 3.25 1.18
CA THR A 147 11.50 4.43 1.25
C THR A 147 12.47 4.56 0.09
N ASN A 148 12.83 5.81 -0.24
CA ASN A 148 13.99 6.13 -1.07
C ASN A 148 15.27 5.64 -0.36
N PRO A 149 16.13 4.81 -0.99
CA PRO A 149 17.40 4.43 -0.37
C PRO A 149 18.26 5.65 -0.01
N LEU A 150 18.99 5.58 1.08
CA LEU A 150 20.10 6.48 1.40
C LEU A 150 21.40 5.75 1.09
N VAL A 151 22.31 6.34 0.31
CA VAL A 151 23.58 5.70 -0.04
C VAL A 151 24.75 6.64 0.15
N ILE A 152 25.71 6.24 1.01
CA ILE A 152 26.95 6.99 1.27
C ILE A 152 28.15 6.04 1.18
N GLU A 153 29.35 6.58 0.97
CA GLU A 153 30.57 5.77 1.01
C GLU A 153 31.03 5.59 2.47
N LEU A 154 31.02 4.35 2.96
CA LEU A 154 31.63 3.98 4.23
C LEU A 154 32.81 3.05 4.00
N ASP A 155 33.95 3.41 4.57
CA ASP A 155 35.16 2.58 4.65
C ASP A 155 35.62 2.05 3.26
N GLY A 156 35.41 2.84 2.20
CA GLY A 156 35.76 2.53 0.81
C GLY A 156 34.70 1.76 0.01
N LYS A 157 33.45 1.67 0.50
CA LYS A 157 32.35 0.95 -0.15
C LYS A 157 31.01 1.69 -0.02
N PRO A 158 30.06 1.51 -0.96
CA PRO A 158 28.69 1.96 -0.76
C PRO A 158 28.03 1.23 0.42
N ALA A 159 27.48 2.00 1.35
CA ALA A 159 26.56 1.55 2.38
C ALA A 159 25.18 2.14 2.10
N ILE A 160 24.13 1.34 2.32
CA ILE A 160 22.75 1.60 1.90
C ILE A 160 21.83 1.47 3.12
N TRP A 161 21.00 2.48 3.38
CA TRP A 161 19.92 2.40 4.38
C TRP A 161 18.56 2.49 3.70
N ALA A 162 17.65 1.63 4.13
CA ALA A 162 16.25 1.62 3.69
C ALA A 162 15.33 1.15 4.81
N GLY A 163 14.24 1.88 5.01
CA GLY A 163 13.16 1.51 5.91
C GLY A 163 12.11 0.66 5.20
N ASN A 164 11.57 -0.33 5.90
CA ASN A 164 10.48 -1.16 5.39
C ASN A 164 9.18 -0.99 6.20
N ARG A 165 8.11 -1.57 5.65
CA ARG A 165 6.75 -1.47 6.20
C ARG A 165 6.50 -2.21 7.52
N ASP A 166 7.35 -3.13 7.96
CA ASP A 166 7.27 -3.65 9.35
C ASP A 166 7.89 -2.72 10.40
N GLY A 167 8.62 -1.68 9.98
CA GLY A 167 9.41 -0.86 10.89
C GLY A 167 10.86 -1.33 11.06
N ARG A 168 11.42 -2.09 10.11
CA ARG A 168 12.86 -2.39 10.12
C ARG A 168 13.62 -1.37 9.26
N MET A 169 14.56 -0.65 9.89
CA MET A 169 15.62 0.07 9.19
C MET A 169 16.76 -0.91 8.94
N PHE A 170 17.01 -1.23 7.68
CA PHE A 170 18.13 -2.09 7.27
C PHE A 170 19.34 -1.23 6.89
N ALA A 171 20.53 -1.64 7.31
CA ALA A 171 21.79 -1.13 6.80
C ALA A 171 22.53 -2.25 6.05
N LEU A 172 22.79 -2.04 4.77
CA LEU A 172 23.51 -2.96 3.90
C LEU A 172 24.84 -2.36 3.46
N ARG A 173 25.84 -3.20 3.19
CA ARG A 173 27.05 -2.84 2.45
C ARG A 173 27.06 -3.53 1.11
N ASP A 174 27.40 -2.81 0.05
CA ASP A 174 27.65 -3.39 -1.26
C ASP A 174 29.06 -4.01 -1.30
N ASP A 175 29.12 -5.34 -1.34
CA ASP A 175 30.37 -6.09 -1.50
C ASP A 175 30.70 -6.39 -2.97
N GLY A 176 30.04 -5.70 -3.91
CA GLY A 176 30.37 -5.64 -5.34
C GLY A 176 29.51 -6.56 -6.19
N SER A 177 29.29 -7.81 -5.75
CA SER A 177 28.42 -8.80 -6.41
C SER A 177 27.27 -9.29 -5.53
N GLN A 178 27.16 -8.77 -4.31
CA GLN A 178 26.12 -9.08 -3.33
C GLN A 178 26.05 -7.96 -2.28
N ALA A 179 24.92 -7.84 -1.59
CA ALA A 179 24.82 -7.09 -0.36
C ALA A 179 25.26 -7.96 0.84
N SER A 180 25.85 -7.34 1.86
CA SER A 180 25.94 -7.91 3.20
C SER A 180 25.15 -7.05 4.19
N LEU A 181 24.30 -7.66 5.01
CA LEU A 181 23.67 -6.97 6.14
C LEU A 181 24.75 -6.50 7.12
N MET A 182 24.76 -5.20 7.42
CA MET A 182 25.60 -4.60 8.48
C MET A 182 24.88 -4.68 9.82
N TRP A 183 23.62 -4.22 9.85
CA TRP A 183 22.73 -4.24 11.00
C TRP A 183 21.28 -4.02 10.54
N GLU A 184 20.33 -4.34 11.41
CA GLU A 184 18.94 -3.91 11.31
C GLU A 184 18.47 -3.34 12.65
N PHE A 185 17.50 -2.43 12.61
CA PHE A 185 16.91 -1.79 13.79
C PHE A 185 15.39 -1.79 13.66
N LEU A 186 14.68 -2.26 14.69
CA LEU A 186 13.22 -2.38 14.71
C LEU A 186 12.57 -1.21 15.47
N THR A 187 11.57 -0.58 14.86
CA THR A 187 10.70 0.43 15.46
C THR A 187 9.32 -0.13 15.78
N ASP A 188 8.52 0.59 16.58
CA ASP A 188 7.20 0.11 17.06
C ASP A 188 6.09 0.28 15.99
N GLY A 189 6.46 0.60 14.74
CA GLY A 189 5.56 0.85 13.61
C GLY A 189 6.32 1.05 12.29
N PRO A 190 5.61 1.11 11.14
CA PRO A 190 6.19 1.19 9.78
C PRO A 190 7.17 2.36 9.57
N ILE A 191 8.26 2.14 8.83
CA ILE A 191 9.15 3.24 8.41
C ILE A 191 8.81 3.59 6.95
N LEU A 192 8.02 4.66 6.77
CA LEU A 192 7.63 5.19 5.46
C LEU A 192 8.40 6.46 5.08
N LEU A 193 9.08 7.10 6.05
CA LEU A 193 9.97 8.24 5.84
C LEU A 193 11.39 7.75 5.52
N SER A 194 11.94 8.23 4.41
CA SER A 194 13.26 7.84 3.90
C SER A 194 14.38 8.44 4.74
N ALA A 195 15.50 7.74 4.91
CA ALA A 195 16.57 8.19 5.78
C ALA A 195 17.43 9.33 5.18
N ALA A 196 18.04 10.13 6.06
CA ALA A 196 19.09 11.11 5.76
C ALA A 196 20.34 10.85 6.63
N ALA A 197 21.49 11.43 6.29
CA ALA A 197 22.71 11.38 7.10
C ALA A 197 23.29 12.78 7.35
N ASN A 198 24.09 12.91 8.41
CA ASN A 198 24.92 14.11 8.64
C ASN A 198 26.10 14.20 7.64
N SER A 199 26.72 15.38 7.59
CA SER A 199 27.78 15.72 6.62
C SER A 199 29.06 14.89 6.71
N ASN A 200 29.31 14.20 7.84
CA ASN A 200 30.43 13.27 8.00
C ASN A 200 30.04 11.80 7.79
N GLY A 201 28.76 11.50 7.56
CA GLY A 201 28.23 10.15 7.37
C GLY A 201 28.32 9.24 8.60
N ASP A 202 28.42 9.79 9.82
CA ASP A 202 28.50 8.99 11.04
C ASP A 202 27.13 8.66 11.67
N THR A 203 26.11 9.47 11.41
CA THR A 203 24.75 9.35 11.96
C THR A 203 23.71 9.31 10.86
N VAL A 204 22.74 8.40 10.98
CA VAL A 204 21.58 8.27 10.09
C VAL A 204 20.31 8.63 10.85
N TYR A 205 19.48 9.46 10.24
CA TYR A 205 18.23 10.00 10.79
C TYR A 205 17.02 9.52 9.98
N PHE A 206 15.96 9.10 10.67
CA PHE A 206 14.67 8.72 10.08
C PHE A 206 13.54 8.83 11.12
N ALA A 207 12.30 8.61 10.71
CA ALA A 207 11.15 8.54 11.62
C ALA A 207 10.23 7.37 11.27
N SER A 208 9.44 6.95 12.24
CA SER A 208 8.57 5.78 12.22
C SER A 208 7.11 6.18 12.45
N ASN A 209 6.18 5.38 11.94
CA ASN A 209 4.76 5.50 12.24
C ASN A 209 4.39 5.12 13.70
N ASP A 210 5.38 4.81 14.55
CA ASP A 210 5.25 4.87 16.02
C ASP A 210 5.26 6.30 16.62
N MET A 211 5.39 7.32 15.76
CA MET A 211 5.44 8.76 16.05
C MET A 211 6.74 9.27 16.69
N HIS A 212 7.86 8.56 16.53
CA HIS A 212 9.17 9.04 16.96
C HIS A 212 10.13 9.23 15.77
N ALA A 213 11.01 10.21 15.93
CA ALA A 213 12.24 10.35 15.17
C ALA A 213 13.39 9.61 15.86
N TYR A 214 14.35 9.14 15.07
CA TYR A 214 15.46 8.30 15.49
C TYR A 214 16.78 8.81 14.90
N ALA A 215 17.84 8.71 15.68
CA ALA A 215 19.22 8.79 15.20
C ALA A 215 19.98 7.51 15.57
N LEU A 216 20.55 6.85 14.56
CA LEU A 216 21.39 5.66 14.73
C LEU A 216 22.82 5.95 14.29
N ASP A 217 23.77 5.28 14.92
CA ASP A 217 25.14 5.19 14.41
C ASP A 217 25.15 4.42 13.08
N SER A 218 25.63 5.09 12.03
CA SER A 218 25.72 4.58 10.64
C SER A 218 26.31 3.17 10.53
N ARG A 219 27.35 2.86 11.30
CA ARG A 219 28.15 1.63 11.16
C ARG A 219 27.64 0.48 12.02
N THR A 220 27.01 0.79 13.15
CA THR A 220 26.67 -0.21 14.18
C THR A 220 25.18 -0.36 14.46
N GLY A 221 24.34 0.56 13.99
CA GLY A 221 22.90 0.59 14.32
C GLY A 221 22.62 0.97 15.78
N ALA A 222 23.64 1.37 16.53
CA ALA A 222 23.48 1.78 17.92
C ALA A 222 22.62 3.05 18.02
N LEU A 223 21.57 2.98 18.84
CA LEU A 223 20.68 4.11 19.09
C LEU A 223 21.45 5.26 19.76
N ARG A 224 21.58 6.39 19.05
CA ARG A 224 22.12 7.63 19.60
C ARG A 224 21.03 8.40 20.34
N TRP A 225 19.84 8.50 19.75
CA TRP A 225 18.61 8.96 20.43
C TRP A 225 17.33 8.48 19.74
N LYS A 226 16.25 8.36 20.52
CA LYS A 226 14.83 8.35 20.09
C LYS A 226 14.21 9.64 20.64
N SER A 227 13.42 10.35 19.84
CA SER A 227 12.81 11.61 20.26
C SER A 227 11.75 11.41 21.36
N ALA A 228 11.13 12.49 21.84
CA ALA A 228 9.78 12.37 22.41
C ALA A 228 8.78 11.95 21.32
N LYS A 229 7.61 11.42 21.70
CA LYS A 229 6.51 11.17 20.75
C LYS A 229 6.05 12.51 20.15
N LEU A 230 6.11 12.62 18.83
CA LEU A 230 5.82 13.86 18.09
C LEU A 230 4.33 13.92 17.75
N PRO A 231 3.65 15.08 17.88
CA PRO A 231 2.23 15.21 17.61
C PRO A 231 1.96 15.21 16.10
N SER A 232 1.86 14.01 15.55
CA SER A 232 1.70 13.74 14.12
C SER A 232 0.67 12.61 13.92
N GLY A 233 0.11 12.49 12.73
CA GLY A 233 -0.69 11.35 12.29
C GLY A 233 0.12 10.27 11.57
N GLY A 234 1.41 10.53 11.31
CA GLY A 234 2.26 9.70 10.46
C GLY A 234 3.59 10.35 10.07
N PHE A 235 4.58 9.55 9.68
CA PHE A 235 5.84 9.99 9.10
C PHE A 235 6.03 9.32 7.74
N HIS A 236 5.63 10.06 6.71
CA HIS A 236 5.21 9.49 5.45
C HIS A 236 6.04 9.97 4.27
N SER A 237 6.39 9.01 3.41
CA SER A 237 6.79 9.19 2.00
C SER A 237 8.10 9.93 1.69
N TRP A 238 8.38 11.03 2.38
CA TRP A 238 9.48 11.94 2.06
C TRP A 238 10.75 11.57 2.83
N TRP A 239 11.44 12.54 3.41
CA TRP A 239 12.68 12.39 4.16
C TRP A 239 12.83 13.51 5.22
N PRO A 240 13.61 13.31 6.30
CA PRO A 240 14.08 14.41 7.11
C PRO A 240 15.23 15.14 6.40
N VAL A 241 15.51 16.36 6.82
CA VAL A 241 16.52 17.23 6.21
C VAL A 241 17.52 17.70 7.25
N VAL A 242 18.82 17.55 6.99
CA VAL A 242 19.87 17.94 7.93
C VAL A 242 20.37 19.35 7.61
N ALA A 243 20.18 20.28 8.54
CA ALA A 243 20.46 21.71 8.42
C ALA A 243 21.45 22.15 9.52
N GLY A 244 22.75 21.98 9.26
CA GLY A 244 23.79 22.24 10.26
C GLY A 244 23.65 21.29 11.47
N ASP A 245 23.48 21.86 12.67
CA ASP A 245 23.27 21.13 13.91
C ASP A 245 21.79 20.72 14.16
N ALA A 246 20.88 20.97 13.20
CA ALA A 246 19.46 20.61 13.28
C ALA A 246 19.06 19.52 12.26
N VAL A 247 18.04 18.74 12.60
CA VAL A 247 17.37 17.80 11.69
C VAL A 247 15.87 18.07 11.68
N ILE A 248 15.33 18.32 10.49
CA ILE A 248 13.96 18.77 10.27
C ILE A 248 13.12 17.60 9.79
N PHE A 249 12.08 17.23 10.53
CA PHE A 249 11.16 16.16 10.19
C PHE A 249 9.81 16.72 9.72
N PRO A 250 9.41 16.53 8.46
CA PRO A 250 8.04 16.80 8.03
C PRO A 250 7.09 15.72 8.58
N GLY A 251 6.05 16.15 9.28
CA GLY A 251 4.99 15.29 9.80
C GLY A 251 3.75 15.23 8.91
N THR A 252 2.75 14.51 9.39
CA THR A 252 1.39 14.44 8.83
C THR A 252 0.41 14.92 9.89
N ARG A 253 -0.66 15.61 9.51
CA ARG A 253 -1.68 16.00 10.51
C ARG A 253 -2.58 14.80 10.84
N PRO A 254 -2.88 14.52 12.12
CA PRO A 254 -3.94 13.59 12.48
C PRO A 254 -5.31 14.28 12.37
N TYR A 255 -5.99 14.12 11.22
CA TYR A 255 -7.36 14.60 11.00
C TYR A 255 -8.14 13.71 10.02
N ARG A 256 -9.46 13.66 10.22
CA ARG A 256 -10.45 13.10 9.27
C ARG A 256 -11.19 14.25 8.61
N TYR A 257 -11.58 14.09 7.34
CA TYR A 257 -12.32 15.07 6.58
C TYR A 257 -13.77 14.61 6.38
N MET A 258 -14.75 15.50 6.60
CA MET A 258 -16.21 15.26 6.57
C MET A 258 -16.81 14.16 7.46
N VAL A 259 -16.02 13.27 8.06
CA VAL A 259 -16.47 12.15 8.92
C VAL A 259 -16.28 12.48 10.42
N ARG A 260 -17.04 11.81 11.30
CA ARG A 260 -16.96 11.99 12.78
C ARG A 260 -15.60 11.53 13.35
N PRO A 261 -15.17 11.96 14.55
CA PRO A 261 -15.67 13.08 15.37
C PRO A 261 -15.72 14.39 14.57
N GLN A 262 -16.82 15.14 14.69
CA GLN A 262 -17.14 16.19 13.72
C GLN A 262 -16.16 17.38 13.78
N VAL A 263 -15.53 17.59 14.95
CA VAL A 263 -14.45 18.56 15.18
C VAL A 263 -13.20 18.28 14.32
N ALA A 264 -13.02 17.05 13.80
CA ALA A 264 -11.91 16.71 12.92
C ALA A 264 -11.98 17.41 11.55
N HIS A 265 -13.18 17.49 10.94
CA HIS A 265 -13.41 18.26 9.70
C HIS A 265 -13.10 19.75 9.89
N ASP A 266 -13.33 20.27 11.10
CA ASP A 266 -13.04 21.65 11.43
C ASP A 266 -11.56 21.87 11.82
N GLN A 267 -10.67 20.86 11.84
CA GLN A 267 -9.25 21.06 12.17
C GLN A 267 -8.59 22.15 11.30
N GLU A 268 -8.72 22.08 9.97
CA GLU A 268 -8.15 23.11 9.08
C GLU A 268 -8.89 24.45 9.22
N LYS A 269 -10.23 24.41 9.36
CA LYS A 269 -11.06 25.62 9.54
C LYS A 269 -10.75 26.34 10.85
N LEU A 270 -10.43 25.60 11.91
CA LEU A 270 -9.97 26.11 13.19
C LEU A 270 -8.65 26.84 13.01
N THR A 271 -7.63 26.21 12.41
CA THR A 271 -6.37 26.91 12.08
C THR A 271 -6.62 28.15 11.23
N ASN A 272 -7.42 28.05 10.16
CA ASN A 272 -7.77 29.17 9.29
C ASN A 272 -8.62 30.26 10.00
N SER A 273 -9.26 29.96 11.14
CA SER A 273 -9.97 30.91 11.99
C SER A 273 -9.11 31.51 13.10
N ASP A 274 -8.13 30.74 13.61
CA ASP A 274 -7.14 31.17 14.60
C ASP A 274 -6.18 32.21 13.98
N VAL A 275 -5.68 31.91 12.76
CA VAL A 275 -4.68 32.73 12.07
C VAL A 275 -5.28 33.62 10.96
N GLY A 276 -6.47 33.29 10.46
CA GLY A 276 -7.16 34.06 9.42
C GLY A 276 -6.66 33.74 8.01
N TYR A 277 -7.57 33.35 7.12
CA TYR A 277 -7.25 33.10 5.71
C TYR A 277 -6.65 34.34 5.04
N SER A 278 -5.57 34.17 4.27
CA SER A 278 -4.84 35.24 3.57
C SER A 278 -4.47 36.46 4.44
N THR A 279 -4.30 36.28 5.75
CA THR A 279 -3.99 37.39 6.68
C THR A 279 -2.49 37.41 6.99
N PRO A 280 -1.78 38.52 6.70
CA PRO A 280 -0.38 38.69 7.10
C PRO A 280 -0.16 38.38 8.58
N MET A 281 0.87 37.60 8.86
CA MET A 281 1.18 37.10 10.21
C MET A 281 1.85 38.13 11.09
N GLY A 282 2.62 39.01 10.47
CA GLY A 282 3.24 40.19 11.06
C GLY A 282 3.61 41.18 9.96
N SER A 283 4.13 42.34 10.35
CA SER A 283 4.55 43.37 9.39
C SER A 283 5.89 43.01 8.72
N LEU A 284 6.04 43.40 7.46
CA LEU A 284 7.35 43.54 6.81
C LEU A 284 8.20 44.56 7.58
N ARG A 285 9.48 44.24 7.81
CA ARG A 285 10.47 45.06 8.52
C ARG A 285 11.36 45.82 7.52
N GLU A 286 12.11 46.81 8.00
CA GLU A 286 13.01 47.63 7.15
C GLU A 286 14.14 46.84 6.48
N ASP A 287 14.45 45.63 6.97
CA ASP A 287 15.42 44.69 6.40
C ASP A 287 14.84 43.74 5.33
N GLY A 288 13.55 43.86 5.01
CA GLY A 288 12.86 42.99 4.06
C GLY A 288 12.38 41.66 4.64
N THR A 289 12.66 41.36 5.91
CA THR A 289 12.11 40.18 6.60
C THR A 289 10.72 40.47 7.17
N MET A 290 9.88 39.45 7.35
CA MET A 290 8.55 39.58 7.95
C MET A 290 8.56 39.09 9.39
N ASP A 291 7.88 39.81 10.27
CA ASP A 291 7.74 39.42 11.67
C ASP A 291 6.95 38.11 11.82
N ALA A 292 7.57 37.13 12.48
CA ALA A 292 7.02 35.77 12.63
C ALA A 292 6.28 35.55 13.96
N SER A 293 6.23 36.56 14.85
CA SER A 293 5.72 36.46 16.23
C SER A 293 4.41 35.68 16.37
N ARG A 294 3.42 35.94 15.51
CA ARG A 294 2.11 35.26 15.54
C ARG A 294 2.16 33.74 15.29
N ALA A 295 3.23 33.19 14.70
CA ALA A 295 3.39 31.74 14.52
C ALA A 295 3.95 31.07 15.78
N PHE A 296 4.82 31.79 16.51
CA PHE A 296 5.38 31.38 17.78
C PHE A 296 4.24 31.19 18.80
N GLU A 297 3.44 32.24 19.00
CA GLU A 297 2.23 32.25 19.84
C GLU A 297 1.23 31.15 19.46
N TYR A 298 1.08 30.86 18.16
CA TYR A 298 0.13 29.84 17.68
C TYR A 298 0.58 28.41 18.02
N PHE A 299 1.87 28.10 17.84
CA PHE A 299 2.40 26.77 18.16
C PHE A 299 2.75 26.60 19.63
N GLU A 300 2.95 27.68 20.39
CA GLU A 300 3.05 27.65 21.84
C GLU A 300 1.69 27.38 22.50
N SER A 301 0.62 28.05 22.03
CA SER A 301 -0.75 27.82 22.53
C SER A 301 -1.44 26.55 21.98
N LYS A 302 -1.07 26.09 20.78
CA LYS A 302 -1.57 24.85 20.16
C LYS A 302 -0.44 23.95 19.60
N PRO A 303 0.46 23.41 20.45
CA PRO A 303 1.64 22.68 20.02
C PRO A 303 1.35 21.48 19.12
N TRP A 304 0.23 20.79 19.33
CA TRP A 304 -0.20 19.65 18.52
C TRP A 304 -0.62 19.99 17.07
N ARG A 305 -0.57 21.27 16.66
CA ARG A 305 -0.90 21.71 15.28
C ARG A 305 0.33 21.90 14.38
N ARG A 306 1.55 21.83 14.91
CA ARG A 306 2.78 21.94 14.12
C ARG A 306 3.00 20.68 13.27
N VAL A 307 3.57 20.86 12.08
CA VAL A 307 3.80 19.78 11.08
C VAL A 307 5.26 19.67 10.65
N TYR A 308 6.14 20.45 11.27
CA TYR A 308 7.59 20.38 11.11
C TYR A 308 8.21 20.35 12.50
N PHE A 309 9.02 19.32 12.76
CA PHE A 309 9.72 19.15 14.03
C PHE A 309 11.21 19.40 13.79
N VAL A 310 11.75 20.48 14.35
CA VAL A 310 13.16 20.84 14.21
C VAL A 310 13.89 20.30 15.43
N LEU A 311 14.62 19.20 15.28
CA LEU A 311 15.31 18.52 16.38
C LEU A 311 16.80 18.86 16.38
N ASP A 312 17.38 19.03 17.56
CA ASP A 312 18.83 19.09 17.77
C ASP A 312 19.45 17.75 17.35
N ALA A 313 20.40 17.80 16.40
CA ALA A 313 20.94 16.63 15.73
C ALA A 313 21.72 15.69 16.68
N ALA A 314 22.22 16.22 17.80
CA ALA A 314 23.03 15.48 18.78
C ALA A 314 22.18 14.81 19.88
N THR A 315 21.00 15.36 20.20
CA THR A 315 20.20 14.95 21.38
C THR A 315 18.77 14.51 21.08
N GLY A 316 18.24 14.79 19.88
CA GLY A 316 16.87 14.43 19.50
C GLY A 316 15.78 15.22 20.21
N LYS A 317 16.15 16.28 20.93
CA LYS A 317 15.22 17.22 21.54
C LYS A 317 14.78 18.24 20.50
N GLU A 318 13.51 18.63 20.56
CA GLU A 318 13.01 19.71 19.71
C GLU A 318 13.62 21.05 20.12
N MET A 319 14.06 21.82 19.13
CA MET A 319 14.69 23.13 19.31
C MET A 319 13.58 24.16 19.49
N THR A 320 13.42 24.62 20.73
CA THR A 320 12.45 25.65 21.09
C THR A 320 13.15 26.92 21.53
N PHE A 321 12.46 28.05 21.39
CA PHE A 321 12.93 29.36 21.81
C PHE A 321 12.07 29.89 22.97
N ASP A 322 12.47 31.06 23.46
CA ASP A 322 11.74 31.89 24.42
C ASP A 322 12.02 33.35 24.00
N PHE A 323 11.25 33.83 23.02
CA PHE A 323 11.43 35.14 22.41
C PHE A 323 10.72 36.24 23.21
N ASP A 324 9.52 36.03 23.71
CA ASP A 324 8.79 37.07 24.46
C ASP A 324 9.22 37.19 25.95
N GLN A 325 9.77 36.12 26.54
CA GLN A 325 10.20 35.97 27.95
C GLN A 325 9.07 35.66 28.96
N ASP A 326 7.97 35.03 28.55
CA ASP A 326 6.98 34.43 29.46
C ASP A 326 7.44 33.06 30.05
N GLY A 327 8.33 32.35 29.34
CA GLY A 327 8.90 31.06 29.73
C GLY A 327 8.23 29.82 29.12
N ALA A 328 7.30 29.99 28.17
CA ALA A 328 6.77 28.94 27.31
C ALA A 328 7.71 28.64 26.12
N PRO A 329 7.59 27.46 25.47
CA PRO A 329 8.47 27.08 24.37
C PRO A 329 7.87 27.42 23.00
N GLU A 330 8.51 28.29 22.22
CA GLU A 330 8.07 28.56 20.85
C GLU A 330 8.80 27.69 19.83
N TYR A 331 8.10 27.32 18.76
CA TYR A 331 8.55 26.35 17.74
C TYR A 331 8.90 27.04 16.41
N ALA A 332 9.51 26.31 15.48
CA ALA A 332 9.84 26.85 14.15
C ALA A 332 8.58 27.41 13.42
N PRO A 333 8.65 28.59 12.77
CA PRO A 333 7.48 29.37 12.35
C PRO A 333 6.86 28.88 11.03
N PHE A 334 6.76 27.57 10.84
CA PHE A 334 6.34 26.93 9.58
C PHE A 334 4.82 26.68 9.55
N MET A 335 4.05 27.71 9.19
CA MET A 335 2.60 27.59 9.07
C MET A 335 2.12 27.23 7.67
N LYS A 336 1.54 26.04 7.53
CA LYS A 336 0.78 25.63 6.34
C LYS A 336 -0.74 25.76 6.61
N ALA A 337 -1.48 26.57 5.87
CA ALA A 337 -2.91 26.35 5.64
C ALA A 337 -3.09 25.40 4.44
N GLY A 338 -4.33 25.01 4.14
CA GLY A 338 -4.65 24.43 2.84
C GLY A 338 -5.01 22.97 2.82
N THR A 339 -5.47 22.56 1.63
CA THR A 339 -6.29 21.37 1.39
C THR A 339 -5.62 20.06 1.75
N HIS A 340 -6.45 19.02 1.71
CA HIS A 340 -6.47 17.83 2.55
C HIS A 340 -5.27 16.87 2.44
N SER A 341 -4.18 17.30 1.82
CA SER A 341 -2.99 16.57 1.35
C SER A 341 -2.17 15.71 2.33
N GLY A 342 -2.62 15.55 3.58
CA GLY A 342 -2.04 14.65 4.60
C GLY A 342 -0.59 14.96 4.97
N THR A 343 0.32 14.55 4.07
CA THR A 343 1.77 14.72 4.13
C THR A 343 2.21 16.14 3.76
N VAL A 344 3.46 16.48 4.10
CA VAL A 344 4.08 17.76 3.80
C VAL A 344 5.43 17.51 3.12
N TYR A 345 5.69 18.17 2.00
CA TYR A 345 6.97 18.07 1.30
C TYR A 345 8.10 18.65 2.18
N PRO A 346 9.34 18.10 2.13
CA PRO A 346 10.43 18.55 2.98
C PRO A 346 10.85 20.00 2.73
N ALA A 347 11.49 20.60 3.73
CA ALA A 347 12.16 21.88 3.54
C ALA A 347 13.37 21.73 2.62
N VAL A 348 13.72 22.82 1.92
CA VAL A 348 14.97 22.94 1.16
C VAL A 348 15.96 23.75 2.00
N VAL A 349 17.24 23.42 1.96
CA VAL A 349 18.28 24.16 2.71
C VAL A 349 19.31 24.69 1.72
N ASP A 350 19.47 26.02 1.71
CA ASP A 350 20.45 26.70 0.86
C ASP A 350 21.87 26.68 1.48
N ALA A 351 22.87 27.07 0.69
CA ALA A 351 24.28 27.01 1.06
C ALA A 351 24.68 27.92 2.24
N ASP A 352 23.85 28.89 2.62
CA ASP A 352 24.02 29.73 3.81
C ASP A 352 23.41 29.09 5.09
N GLY A 353 22.65 28.00 4.96
CA GLY A 353 21.90 27.34 6.03
C GLY A 353 20.47 27.85 6.23
N THR A 354 19.97 28.76 5.38
CA THR A 354 18.56 29.21 5.42
C THR A 354 17.63 28.07 4.99
N ILE A 355 16.61 27.83 5.81
CA ILE A 355 15.62 26.77 5.64
C ILE A 355 14.42 27.35 4.89
N TYR A 356 14.23 26.96 3.63
CA TYR A 356 13.09 27.37 2.81
C TYR A 356 11.98 26.32 2.84
N THR A 357 10.74 26.74 3.11
CA THR A 357 9.56 25.88 2.97
C THR A 357 8.29 26.68 2.68
N TYR A 358 7.25 26.02 2.17
CA TYR A 358 5.93 26.61 1.94
C TYR A 358 5.33 27.15 3.25
N ASN A 359 4.86 28.40 3.22
CA ASN A 359 4.42 29.09 4.42
C ASN A 359 3.33 30.13 4.11
N ASN A 360 2.40 30.33 5.05
CA ASN A 360 1.32 31.32 4.93
C ASN A 360 1.78 32.77 5.08
N HIS A 361 3.04 33.01 5.49
CA HIS A 361 3.57 34.35 5.73
C HIS A 361 3.64 35.16 4.43
N ALA A 362 2.65 36.02 4.21
CA ALA A 362 2.59 36.97 3.11
C ALA A 362 2.61 38.41 3.66
N ALA A 363 3.29 39.33 2.95
CA ALA A 363 3.32 40.75 3.35
C ALA A 363 1.98 41.45 3.05
N GLU A 364 1.33 41.07 1.95
CA GLU A 364 -0.03 41.47 1.59
C GLU A 364 -0.95 40.25 1.40
N LYS A 365 -2.23 40.48 1.14
CA LYS A 365 -3.29 39.46 1.11
C LYS A 365 -3.12 38.36 0.03
N TYR A 366 -2.14 38.47 -0.88
CA TYR A 366 -2.03 37.60 -2.06
C TYR A 366 -0.61 37.04 -2.34
N ASP A 367 0.38 37.29 -1.48
CA ASP A 367 1.79 36.88 -1.68
C ASP A 367 2.16 35.58 -0.92
N GLN A 368 1.46 34.48 -1.20
CA GLN A 368 1.65 33.20 -0.49
C GLN A 368 2.55 32.23 -1.29
N GLY A 369 3.60 31.71 -0.65
CA GLY A 369 4.63 30.88 -1.30
C GLY A 369 5.69 30.36 -0.31
N PRO A 370 6.89 29.97 -0.77
CA PRO A 370 7.97 29.60 0.14
C PRO A 370 8.49 30.81 0.94
N ALA A 371 8.85 30.57 2.20
CA ALA A 371 9.54 31.52 3.06
C ALA A 371 10.80 30.88 3.63
N GLY A 372 11.90 31.63 3.66
CA GLY A 372 13.14 31.25 4.31
C GLY A 372 13.11 31.53 5.80
N TRP A 373 13.72 30.68 6.63
CA TRP A 373 13.94 30.91 8.05
C TRP A 373 15.38 30.53 8.42
N GLN A 374 16.06 31.43 9.12
CA GLN A 374 17.34 31.13 9.77
C GLN A 374 17.06 30.65 11.19
N LEU A 375 17.74 29.57 11.60
CA LEU A 375 17.48 28.89 12.87
C LEU A 375 17.63 29.85 14.06
N GLY A 376 16.53 30.08 14.79
CA GLY A 376 16.46 31.03 15.91
C GLY A 376 16.20 32.50 15.55
N ALA A 377 15.89 32.81 14.29
CA ALA A 377 15.45 34.14 13.88
C ALA A 377 13.98 34.41 14.27
N ARG A 378 13.69 35.63 14.73
CA ARG A 378 12.32 36.11 15.00
C ARG A 378 11.56 36.58 13.75
N SER A 379 12.08 36.33 12.57
CA SER A 379 11.48 36.71 11.29
C SER A 379 11.79 35.69 10.20
N VAL A 380 11.01 35.76 9.13
CA VAL A 380 11.16 34.93 7.93
C VAL A 380 11.45 35.81 6.71
N ILE A 381 12.11 35.23 5.71
CA ILE A 381 12.48 35.87 4.44
C ILE A 381 11.38 35.54 3.42
N PRO A 382 10.58 36.51 2.93
CA PRO A 382 9.65 36.27 1.83
C PRO A 382 10.41 35.98 0.53
N THR A 383 10.00 34.97 -0.24
CA THR A 383 10.48 34.77 -1.62
C THR A 383 9.61 35.48 -2.67
N GLY A 384 8.44 35.98 -2.26
CA GLY A 384 7.49 36.72 -3.10
C GLY A 384 6.79 35.90 -4.20
N ALA A 385 7.11 34.61 -4.38
CA ALA A 385 6.39 33.75 -5.32
C ALA A 385 4.92 33.59 -4.89
N MET A 386 4.01 33.56 -5.87
CA MET A 386 2.57 33.60 -5.66
C MET A 386 1.93 32.26 -6.00
N THR A 387 1.24 31.66 -5.03
CA THR A 387 0.49 30.41 -5.16
C THR A 387 -0.78 30.47 -4.31
N ALA A 388 -1.75 29.60 -4.58
CA ALA A 388 -2.99 29.57 -3.79
C ALA A 388 -2.74 28.97 -2.41
N SER A 389 -3.22 29.62 -1.33
CA SER A 389 -3.04 29.19 0.07
C SER A 389 -3.28 27.69 0.29
N ASP A 390 -4.23 27.18 -0.47
CA ASP A 390 -4.91 25.92 -0.30
C ASP A 390 -4.28 24.75 -1.06
N GLU A 391 -3.21 24.97 -1.83
CA GLU A 391 -2.64 23.93 -2.70
C GLU A 391 -1.24 23.45 -2.27
N PRO A 392 -0.93 22.14 -2.38
CA PRO A 392 0.39 21.63 -2.04
C PRO A 392 1.46 22.10 -3.04
N LEU A 393 2.64 22.45 -2.49
CA LEU A 393 3.79 22.98 -3.21
C LEU A 393 5.03 22.13 -2.91
N ALA A 394 5.90 21.94 -3.92
CA ALA A 394 7.19 21.26 -3.76
C ALA A 394 8.31 22.01 -4.50
N PHE A 395 9.52 21.90 -3.96
CA PHE A 395 10.66 22.76 -4.33
C PHE A 395 11.98 22.00 -4.47
N SER A 396 12.87 22.60 -5.24
CA SER A 396 14.30 22.30 -5.30
C SER A 396 15.09 23.62 -5.41
N ILE A 397 16.39 23.58 -5.10
CA ILE A 397 17.31 24.67 -5.41
C ILE A 397 18.46 24.16 -6.28
N GLY A 398 18.83 24.99 -7.24
CA GLY A 398 20.05 24.89 -8.03
C GLY A 398 20.76 26.24 -7.99
N GLY A 399 21.91 26.33 -7.33
CA GLY A 399 22.60 27.60 -7.06
C GLY A 399 21.67 28.63 -6.42
N ASN A 400 21.56 29.83 -7.01
CA ASN A 400 20.66 30.90 -6.56
C ASN A 400 19.24 30.77 -7.15
N VAL A 401 18.84 29.63 -7.72
CA VAL A 401 17.54 29.43 -8.38
C VAL A 401 16.67 28.41 -7.62
N VAL A 402 15.52 28.86 -7.13
CA VAL A 402 14.45 28.01 -6.58
C VAL A 402 13.54 27.55 -7.73
N TYR A 403 13.41 26.25 -7.97
CA TYR A 403 12.40 25.69 -8.87
C TYR A 403 11.20 25.20 -8.06
N TRP A 404 10.00 25.34 -8.61
CA TRP A 404 8.77 25.08 -7.86
C TRP A 404 7.66 24.49 -8.75
N THR A 405 6.75 23.76 -8.13
CA THR A 405 5.48 23.32 -8.74
C THR A 405 4.32 23.53 -7.79
N GLN A 406 3.17 23.85 -8.35
CA GLN A 406 1.88 23.65 -7.72
C GLN A 406 1.29 22.28 -8.12
N CYS A 407 0.22 21.90 -7.43
CA CYS A 407 -0.62 20.73 -7.66
C CYS A 407 -1.30 20.65 -9.03
N CYS A 408 -1.96 19.53 -9.25
CA CYS A 408 -2.89 19.17 -10.32
C CYS A 408 -2.47 19.60 -11.73
N ASP A 409 -1.17 19.47 -12.06
CA ASP A 409 -0.57 19.93 -13.32
C ASP A 409 -0.81 21.44 -13.63
N ARG A 410 -1.17 22.25 -12.61
CA ARG A 410 -1.71 23.60 -12.79
C ARG A 410 -0.67 24.68 -13.06
N THR A 411 0.46 24.69 -12.37
CA THR A 411 1.53 25.70 -12.56
C THR A 411 2.90 25.17 -12.14
N SER A 412 3.95 25.59 -12.85
CA SER A 412 5.36 25.38 -12.44
C SER A 412 6.27 26.44 -13.07
N GLY A 413 7.39 26.73 -12.39
CA GLY A 413 8.35 27.73 -12.81
C GLY A 413 9.60 27.76 -11.93
N ALA A 414 10.30 28.89 -11.96
CA ALA A 414 11.50 29.14 -11.16
C ALA A 414 11.64 30.61 -10.74
N TYR A 415 12.44 30.84 -9.69
CA TYR A 415 12.70 32.15 -9.09
C TYR A 415 14.20 32.30 -8.76
N ALA A 416 14.80 33.41 -9.16
CA ALA A 416 16.19 33.75 -8.85
C ALA A 416 16.28 34.58 -7.56
N LEU A 417 16.96 34.04 -6.54
CA LEU A 417 17.17 34.65 -5.22
C LEU A 417 18.05 35.92 -5.27
N ASP A 418 18.90 36.03 -6.29
CA ASP A 418 19.91 37.10 -6.44
C ASP A 418 19.49 38.25 -7.38
N THR A 419 18.47 38.05 -8.22
CA THR A 419 17.96 39.07 -9.16
C THR A 419 16.44 39.25 -9.10
N GLU A 420 15.77 38.66 -8.12
CA GLU A 420 14.29 38.63 -7.93
C GLU A 420 13.49 38.21 -9.17
N THR A 421 14.16 37.57 -10.13
CA THR A 421 13.63 37.33 -11.48
C THR A 421 12.81 36.05 -11.49
N ARG A 422 11.66 36.09 -12.16
CA ARG A 422 10.67 34.99 -12.18
C ARG A 422 10.51 34.43 -13.57
N TRP A 423 10.37 33.11 -13.67
CA TRP A 423 10.07 32.40 -14.91
C TRP A 423 8.92 31.41 -14.69
N GLN A 424 8.03 31.32 -15.67
CA GLN A 424 6.88 30.40 -15.67
C GLN A 424 7.07 29.42 -16.83
N TYR A 425 7.06 28.11 -16.56
CA TYR A 425 7.22 27.07 -17.57
C TYR A 425 5.87 26.68 -18.18
N PHE A 426 4.85 26.53 -17.33
CA PHE A 426 3.46 26.37 -17.73
C PHE A 426 2.50 26.92 -16.67
N THR A 427 1.26 27.19 -17.11
CA THR A 427 0.10 27.36 -16.23
C THR A 427 -0.91 26.26 -16.58
N TYR A 428 -2.23 26.49 -16.47
CA TYR A 428 -3.31 25.53 -16.75
C TYR A 428 -3.41 25.10 -18.23
N ASN A 429 -2.29 25.18 -18.97
CA ASN A 429 -2.11 24.88 -20.37
C ASN A 429 -0.99 23.84 -20.62
N LEU A 430 -0.61 23.02 -19.63
CA LEU A 430 0.37 21.96 -19.84
C LEU A 430 -0.07 20.98 -20.96
N ALA A 431 -1.36 20.69 -21.08
CA ALA A 431 -1.92 19.89 -22.17
C ALA A 431 -1.76 20.55 -23.57
N GLU A 432 -1.65 21.89 -23.65
CA GLU A 432 -1.35 22.60 -24.91
C GLU A 432 0.14 22.50 -25.29
N LYS A 433 1.03 22.52 -24.28
CA LYS A 433 2.49 22.41 -24.45
C LYS A 433 2.96 20.97 -24.68
N CYS A 434 2.34 20.01 -23.99
CA CYS A 434 2.67 18.58 -24.03
C CYS A 434 1.45 17.69 -24.36
N PRO A 435 0.81 17.84 -25.54
CA PRO A 435 -0.35 17.02 -25.92
C PRO A 435 -0.15 15.50 -25.71
N GLY A 436 -1.00 14.91 -24.86
CA GLY A 436 -1.01 13.45 -24.62
C GLY A 436 -0.04 12.94 -23.55
N TYR A 437 0.54 13.82 -22.73
CA TYR A 437 1.32 13.46 -21.53
C TYR A 437 0.54 12.65 -20.47
N ASP A 438 -0.79 12.73 -20.51
CA ASP A 438 -1.77 12.20 -19.55
C ASP A 438 -2.63 11.04 -20.09
N GLN A 439 -2.57 10.75 -21.40
CA GLN A 439 -3.49 9.84 -22.12
C GLN A 439 -3.63 8.40 -21.59
N MET A 440 -2.75 7.95 -20.69
CA MET A 440 -2.84 6.63 -20.07
C MET A 440 -3.91 6.53 -18.99
N VAL A 441 -4.41 7.66 -18.46
CA VAL A 441 -5.44 7.70 -17.40
C VAL A 441 -6.56 8.65 -17.82
N THR A 442 -7.79 8.15 -17.90
CA THR A 442 -8.87 8.84 -18.61
C THR A 442 -9.53 9.97 -17.82
N GLY A 443 -9.34 11.20 -18.29
CA GLY A 443 -10.11 12.39 -17.90
C GLY A 443 -10.01 13.48 -18.96
N THR A 444 -11.12 14.01 -19.46
CA THR A 444 -11.10 14.97 -20.57
C THR A 444 -10.82 16.39 -20.09
N TYR A 445 -9.57 16.85 -20.20
CA TYR A 445 -9.19 18.25 -19.96
C TYR A 445 -9.63 19.23 -21.08
N GLU A 446 -10.57 18.82 -21.95
CA GLU A 446 -10.99 19.60 -23.11
C GLU A 446 -12.00 20.70 -22.72
N SER A 447 -11.49 21.94 -22.63
CA SER A 447 -12.24 23.21 -22.75
C SER A 447 -13.09 23.70 -21.54
N ASN A 448 -12.46 23.84 -20.37
CA ASN A 448 -12.92 24.57 -19.16
C ASN A 448 -13.77 23.79 -18.12
N ALA A 449 -13.64 22.47 -18.00
CA ALA A 449 -14.39 21.68 -17.02
C ALA A 449 -13.63 21.46 -15.69
N VAL A 450 -14.02 22.15 -14.62
CA VAL A 450 -13.63 21.82 -13.22
C VAL A 450 -14.44 20.60 -12.70
N GLN A 451 -14.76 19.65 -13.59
CA GLN A 451 -15.91 18.76 -13.40
C GLN A 451 -15.75 17.25 -13.67
N VAL A 452 -14.57 16.74 -14.03
CA VAL A 452 -14.30 15.27 -13.97
C VAL A 452 -12.83 14.99 -13.65
N TYR A 453 -12.53 14.58 -12.42
CA TYR A 453 -11.23 13.98 -12.07
C TYR A 453 -11.33 12.46 -12.16
N GLY A 454 -11.12 11.90 -13.36
CA GLY A 454 -11.13 10.44 -13.59
C GLY A 454 -12.47 9.87 -14.07
N GLY A 455 -12.41 8.73 -14.76
CA GLY A 455 -13.60 7.99 -15.22
C GLY A 455 -14.30 7.20 -14.10
N VAL A 456 -15.44 6.59 -14.43
CA VAL A 456 -16.31 5.85 -13.48
C VAL A 456 -15.58 4.74 -12.70
N ASN A 457 -14.43 4.27 -13.18
CA ASN A 457 -13.67 3.17 -12.59
C ASN A 457 -12.36 3.60 -11.91
N GLY A 458 -11.98 4.88 -11.96
CA GLY A 458 -10.78 5.30 -11.24
C GLY A 458 -10.42 6.77 -11.32
N VAL A 459 -9.90 7.25 -10.18
CA VAL A 459 -9.35 8.59 -10.01
C VAL A 459 -7.87 8.49 -9.73
N TYR A 460 -7.07 8.67 -10.78
CA TYR A 460 -5.70 9.13 -10.70
C TYR A 460 -5.58 10.41 -11.54
N GLY A 461 -6.39 11.41 -11.19
CA GLY A 461 -6.37 12.70 -11.85
C GLY A 461 -5.08 13.46 -11.52
N SER A 462 -4.41 13.98 -12.55
CA SER A 462 -3.20 14.83 -12.49
C SER A 462 -2.06 14.28 -11.61
N HIS A 463 -1.08 13.66 -12.27
CA HIS A 463 0.10 13.08 -11.62
C HIS A 463 1.27 14.07 -11.65
N GLY A 464 2.05 14.17 -10.57
CA GLY A 464 3.18 15.10 -10.47
C GLY A 464 3.22 15.85 -9.13
N ASP A 465 2.11 15.78 -8.41
CA ASP A 465 1.88 16.51 -7.18
C ASP A 465 2.87 16.17 -6.08
N GLN A 466 3.47 17.23 -5.55
CA GLN A 466 4.56 17.22 -4.58
C GLN A 466 5.93 16.75 -5.09
N ASN A 467 6.19 16.71 -6.41
CA ASN A 467 7.56 16.58 -6.93
C ASN A 467 8.04 17.80 -7.73
N PRO A 468 9.19 18.41 -7.36
CA PRO A 468 9.68 19.63 -7.97
C PRO A 468 10.30 19.39 -9.35
N PRO A 469 10.51 20.45 -10.14
CA PRO A 469 11.49 20.42 -11.22
C PRO A 469 12.90 20.20 -10.65
N ILE A 470 13.78 19.51 -11.38
CA ILE A 470 15.20 19.34 -11.00
C ILE A 470 16.14 19.86 -12.10
N PRO A 471 17.20 20.64 -11.79
CA PRO A 471 18.24 20.99 -12.74
C PRO A 471 19.19 19.81 -12.96
N TYR A 472 19.55 19.54 -14.22
CA TYR A 472 20.64 18.62 -14.58
C TYR A 472 21.14 18.85 -16.02
N ASN A 473 22.46 18.90 -16.20
CA ASN A 473 23.13 19.08 -17.50
C ASN A 473 22.50 20.19 -18.39
N GLY A 474 22.27 21.37 -17.81
CA GLY A 474 21.76 22.57 -18.47
C GLY A 474 20.26 22.57 -18.78
N ARG A 475 19.52 21.59 -18.27
CA ARG A 475 18.07 21.39 -18.51
C ARG A 475 17.33 21.20 -17.20
N VAL A 476 16.00 21.35 -17.24
CA VAL A 476 15.13 21.09 -16.09
C VAL A 476 14.22 19.88 -16.38
N TYR A 477 14.18 18.90 -15.49
CA TYR A 477 13.35 17.69 -15.66
C TYR A 477 12.24 17.63 -14.60
N MET A 478 11.10 17.04 -14.98
CA MET A 478 9.99 16.71 -14.07
C MET A 478 9.15 15.58 -14.66
N HIS A 479 8.31 14.93 -13.85
CA HIS A 479 7.26 14.05 -14.36
C HIS A 479 5.89 14.71 -14.13
N ARG A 480 5.02 14.69 -15.14
CA ARG A 480 3.68 15.30 -15.12
C ARG A 480 2.77 14.42 -15.96
N GLY A 481 1.52 14.23 -15.54
CA GLY A 481 0.73 13.07 -16.01
C GLY A 481 1.54 11.77 -15.87
N ASN A 482 1.28 10.77 -16.70
CA ASN A 482 2.10 9.55 -16.69
C ASN A 482 3.34 9.68 -17.60
N ALA A 483 3.96 10.86 -17.67
CA ALA A 483 5.07 11.17 -18.56
C ALA A 483 6.26 11.85 -17.86
N VAL A 484 7.47 11.63 -18.40
CA VAL A 484 8.67 12.41 -18.07
C VAL A 484 8.85 13.53 -19.09
N ILE A 485 9.17 14.75 -18.63
CA ILE A 485 9.32 15.96 -19.44
C ILE A 485 10.67 16.62 -19.15
N ALA A 486 11.42 16.94 -20.21
CA ALA A 486 12.61 17.78 -20.16
C ALA A 486 12.31 19.18 -20.71
N TRP A 487 12.80 20.21 -20.05
CA TRP A 487 12.59 21.63 -20.35
C TRP A 487 13.92 22.32 -20.63
N SER A 488 13.95 23.17 -21.66
CA SER A 488 15.16 23.91 -22.07
C SER A 488 14.81 25.25 -22.73
N ALA A 489 15.78 26.16 -22.82
CA ALA A 489 15.63 27.46 -23.48
C ALA A 489 15.61 27.36 -25.03
N ASP A 490 15.96 26.19 -25.58
CA ASP A 490 15.81 25.83 -27.01
C ASP A 490 14.67 24.83 -27.27
N GLY A 491 13.84 24.55 -26.25
CA GLY A 491 12.71 23.64 -26.32
C GLY A 491 11.67 24.04 -27.37
N ASN A 492 11.17 23.04 -28.11
CA ASN A 492 10.22 23.22 -29.21
C ASN A 492 9.35 21.98 -29.50
N ALA A 493 9.31 21.01 -28.58
CA ALA A 493 8.52 19.79 -28.75
C ALA A 493 7.01 20.11 -28.80
N SER A 494 6.31 19.39 -29.68
CA SER A 494 4.87 19.57 -29.94
C SER A 494 4.12 18.23 -30.10
N ALA A 495 4.80 17.11 -29.85
CA ALA A 495 4.26 15.76 -29.90
C ALA A 495 5.06 14.85 -28.94
N PRO A 496 4.44 13.81 -28.37
CA PRO A 496 5.11 12.91 -27.44
C PRO A 496 6.11 11.99 -28.15
N LEU A 497 7.19 11.64 -27.46
CA LEU A 497 8.00 10.48 -27.82
C LEU A 497 7.16 9.19 -27.64
N PRO A 498 7.48 8.09 -28.35
CA PRO A 498 6.71 6.85 -28.26
C PRO A 498 6.55 6.32 -26.83
N LEU A 499 5.34 5.89 -26.47
CA LEU A 499 4.99 5.32 -25.17
C LEU A 499 6.00 4.24 -24.73
N ALA A 500 6.63 4.44 -23.56
CA ALA A 500 7.52 3.44 -22.97
C ALA A 500 6.68 2.29 -22.39
N ARG A 501 6.74 1.12 -23.03
CA ARG A 501 5.92 -0.05 -22.68
C ARG A 501 6.49 -0.85 -21.51
N ALA A 502 5.59 -1.47 -20.76
CA ALA A 502 5.88 -2.45 -19.73
C ALA A 502 6.64 -3.66 -20.30
N SER A 503 7.56 -4.21 -19.51
CA SER A 503 8.11 -5.54 -19.76
C SER A 503 7.22 -6.57 -19.05
N ALA A 504 6.84 -7.65 -19.74
CA ALA A 504 6.05 -8.72 -19.15
C ALA A 504 6.85 -9.47 -18.07
N VAL A 505 6.18 -9.79 -16.97
CA VAL A 505 6.73 -10.51 -15.80
C VAL A 505 5.76 -11.66 -15.46
N SER A 506 6.26 -12.74 -14.85
CA SER A 506 5.40 -13.75 -14.24
C SER A 506 4.61 -13.18 -13.06
N ALA A 507 3.49 -13.80 -12.70
CA ALA A 507 2.78 -13.49 -11.47
C ALA A 507 3.72 -13.56 -10.25
N PRO A 508 3.60 -12.65 -9.27
CA PRO A 508 4.37 -12.68 -8.04
C PRO A 508 4.25 -14.01 -7.29
N SER A 509 5.34 -14.49 -6.67
CA SER A 509 5.32 -15.75 -5.93
C SER A 509 6.30 -15.73 -4.76
N ARG A 510 5.80 -15.92 -3.54
CA ARG A 510 6.58 -16.09 -2.30
C ARG A 510 6.39 -17.49 -1.73
N PRO A 511 7.45 -18.32 -1.67
CA PRO A 511 7.43 -19.52 -0.83
C PRO A 511 7.18 -19.14 0.64
N VAL A 512 6.07 -19.59 1.21
CA VAL A 512 5.70 -19.47 2.63
C VAL A 512 5.09 -20.78 3.11
N SER A 513 5.23 -21.09 4.41
CA SER A 513 4.57 -22.24 5.04
C SER A 513 3.31 -21.81 5.80
N ARG A 514 2.35 -22.73 5.92
CA ARG A 514 1.12 -22.50 6.70
C ARG A 514 1.42 -22.08 8.15
N ALA A 515 2.43 -22.70 8.76
CA ALA A 515 2.88 -22.40 10.12
C ALA A 515 3.29 -20.93 10.31
N VAL A 516 4.01 -20.32 9.36
CA VAL A 516 4.42 -18.91 9.42
C VAL A 516 3.22 -17.97 9.29
N LEU A 517 2.24 -18.32 8.44
CA LEU A 517 0.99 -17.56 8.32
C LEU A 517 0.13 -17.67 9.60
N GLN A 518 0.09 -18.84 10.23
CA GLN A 518 -0.62 -19.06 11.51
C GLN A 518 0.08 -18.37 12.70
N GLU A 519 1.41 -18.32 12.71
CA GLU A 519 2.19 -17.55 13.68
C GLU A 519 1.85 -16.05 13.57
N ARG A 520 1.90 -15.49 12.35
CA ARG A 520 1.51 -14.09 12.11
C ARG A 520 0.04 -13.83 12.44
N LEU A 521 -0.88 -14.73 12.09
CA LEU A 521 -2.28 -14.64 12.49
C LEU A 521 -2.44 -14.58 14.02
N GLY A 522 -1.64 -15.36 14.74
CA GLY A 522 -1.54 -15.31 16.21
C GLY A 522 -1.04 -13.96 16.72
N GLU A 523 0.01 -13.38 16.12
CA GLU A 523 0.52 -12.05 16.46
C GLU A 523 -0.57 -10.98 16.35
N GLU A 524 -1.29 -10.94 15.22
CA GLU A 524 -2.32 -9.93 14.96
C GLU A 524 -3.53 -10.05 15.88
N VAL A 525 -3.98 -11.28 16.17
CA VAL A 525 -5.06 -11.51 17.15
C VAL A 525 -4.63 -11.16 18.57
N ILE A 526 -3.36 -11.40 18.94
CA ILE A 526 -2.80 -10.98 20.23
C ILE A 526 -2.79 -9.45 20.37
N LYS A 527 -2.56 -8.67 19.31
CA LYS A 527 -2.72 -7.19 19.35
C LYS A 527 -4.16 -6.79 19.70
N ILE A 528 -5.16 -7.55 19.26
CA ILE A 528 -6.58 -7.28 19.55
C ILE A 528 -6.91 -7.58 21.02
N ILE A 529 -6.75 -8.82 21.47
CA ILE A 529 -7.29 -9.28 22.77
C ILE A 529 -6.25 -9.36 23.91
N GLY A 530 -4.96 -9.38 23.57
CA GLY A 530 -3.85 -9.55 24.52
C GLY A 530 -3.86 -8.59 25.71
N PRO A 531 -4.16 -7.28 25.54
CA PRO A 531 -4.20 -6.32 26.65
C PRO A 531 -5.25 -6.62 27.75
N CYS A 532 -6.23 -7.48 27.50
CA CYS A 532 -7.30 -7.81 28.45
C CYS A 532 -7.28 -9.28 28.91
N ARG A 533 -6.59 -10.14 28.14
CA ARG A 533 -6.39 -11.56 28.40
C ARG A 533 -5.98 -11.88 29.84
N ALA A 534 -5.13 -11.05 30.45
CA ALA A 534 -4.61 -11.28 31.80
C ALA A 534 -5.65 -11.10 32.91
N ASP A 535 -6.59 -10.16 32.75
CA ASP A 535 -7.55 -9.76 33.79
C ASP A 535 -9.01 -10.14 33.45
N GLY A 536 -9.27 -10.65 32.24
CA GLY A 536 -10.62 -10.99 31.75
C GLY A 536 -11.51 -9.78 31.43
N ASN A 537 -10.97 -8.55 31.46
CA ASN A 537 -11.72 -7.31 31.24
C ASN A 537 -11.89 -6.99 29.74
N TRP A 538 -12.63 -7.83 29.02
CA TRP A 538 -12.78 -7.77 27.56
C TRP A 538 -13.26 -6.42 27.01
N SER A 539 -14.04 -5.63 27.77
CA SER A 539 -14.49 -4.29 27.36
C SER A 539 -13.36 -3.28 27.15
N ALA A 540 -12.15 -3.54 27.68
CA ALA A 540 -10.95 -2.74 27.41
C ALA A 540 -10.24 -3.15 26.09
N CYS A 541 -10.75 -4.17 25.40
CA CYS A 541 -10.24 -4.69 24.13
C CYS A 541 -11.22 -4.55 22.97
N HIS A 542 -12.50 -4.27 23.24
CA HIS A 542 -13.45 -3.78 22.27
C HIS A 542 -12.79 -2.71 21.37
N LEU A 543 -12.88 -2.86 20.04
CA LEU A 543 -12.16 -2.01 19.10
C LEU A 543 -13.05 -0.87 18.59
N ARG A 544 -12.73 0.37 18.95
CA ARG A 544 -13.33 1.56 18.30
C ARG A 544 -12.81 1.69 16.85
N PRO A 545 -13.43 2.48 15.96
CA PRO A 545 -12.94 2.65 14.59
C PRO A 545 -11.58 3.35 14.55
N GLY A 546 -10.82 3.14 13.48
CA GLY A 546 -9.53 3.81 13.27
C GLY A 546 -9.70 5.28 12.87
N PHE A 547 -8.91 6.19 13.46
CA PHE A 547 -8.94 7.62 13.14
C PHE A 547 -8.17 7.99 11.88
N GLY A 548 -7.33 7.09 11.35
CA GLY A 548 -6.61 7.26 10.09
C GLY A 548 -7.47 7.72 8.90
N MET A 549 -6.78 8.33 7.93
CA MET A 549 -7.36 8.65 6.63
C MET A 549 -7.69 7.36 5.88
N HIS A 550 -8.98 7.18 5.57
CA HIS A 550 -9.58 5.97 5.02
C HIS A 550 -9.84 6.11 3.51
N GLY A 551 -10.07 7.34 3.05
CA GLY A 551 -10.38 7.74 1.68
C GLY A 551 -11.46 8.85 1.66
N PRO A 552 -11.78 9.46 0.50
CA PRO A 552 -12.71 10.58 0.40
C PRO A 552 -14.20 10.16 0.45
N PHE A 553 -14.63 9.51 1.53
CA PHE A 553 -16.06 9.24 1.76
C PHE A 553 -16.74 10.48 2.36
N ALA A 554 -17.04 11.43 1.49
CA ALA A 554 -17.75 12.67 1.81
C ALA A 554 -19.10 12.41 2.50
N LEU A 555 -19.59 13.33 3.35
CA LEU A 555 -20.88 13.17 4.03
C LEU A 555 -22.08 13.02 3.06
N SER A 556 -21.97 13.64 1.88
CA SER A 556 -22.89 13.46 0.73
C SER A 556 -22.81 12.07 0.11
N ALA A 557 -21.60 11.51 0.00
CA ALA A 557 -21.37 10.16 -0.51
C ALA A 557 -21.80 9.10 0.52
N MET A 558 -21.50 9.27 1.81
CA MET A 558 -21.82 8.35 2.91
C MET A 558 -23.28 7.86 2.86
N CYS A 559 -24.26 8.75 2.74
CA CYS A 559 -25.67 8.34 2.64
C CYS A 559 -26.03 7.60 1.32
N ARG A 560 -25.25 7.76 0.26
CA ARG A 560 -25.42 7.06 -1.03
C ARG A 560 -24.70 5.72 -1.12
N ILE A 561 -23.69 5.50 -0.27
CA ILE A 561 -22.82 4.32 -0.27
C ILE A 561 -23.06 3.40 0.94
N GLY A 562 -23.57 3.94 2.04
CA GLY A 562 -23.71 3.28 3.33
C GLY A 562 -23.05 4.13 4.41
N ASP A 563 -23.87 4.68 5.31
CA ASP A 563 -23.56 5.74 6.30
C ASP A 563 -22.22 5.69 7.02
N TYR A 564 -21.67 4.49 7.19
CA TYR A 564 -20.55 4.20 8.09
C TYR A 564 -19.38 3.49 7.42
N LEU A 565 -19.44 3.25 6.10
CA LEU A 565 -18.32 2.67 5.32
C LEU A 565 -17.00 3.48 5.42
N ALA A 566 -17.06 4.71 5.93
CA ALA A 566 -15.90 5.55 6.20
C ALA A 566 -15.22 5.24 7.54
N ASP A 567 -15.97 4.76 8.54
CA ASP A 567 -15.46 4.36 9.86
C ASP A 567 -14.92 2.95 9.76
N TYR A 568 -13.59 2.82 9.73
CA TYR A 568 -12.93 1.56 9.45
C TYR A 568 -13.33 0.47 10.47
N TYR A 569 -14.13 -0.48 9.98
CA TYR A 569 -14.83 -1.50 10.75
C TYR A 569 -15.73 -0.93 11.85
N HIS A 570 -16.83 -0.33 11.39
CA HIS A 570 -17.89 0.23 12.21
C HIS A 570 -18.83 -0.81 12.81
N SER A 571 -19.03 -1.94 12.14
CA SER A 571 -20.07 -2.91 12.49
C SER A 571 -19.53 -3.90 13.53
N PRO A 572 -20.21 -4.15 14.65
CA PRO A 572 -19.80 -5.19 15.62
C PRO A 572 -19.64 -6.57 14.97
N ALA A 573 -20.39 -6.81 13.89
CA ALA A 573 -20.35 -8.03 13.10
C ALA A 573 -19.01 -8.26 12.40
N ASP A 574 -18.23 -7.21 12.09
CA ASP A 574 -16.94 -7.35 11.44
C ASP A 574 -15.90 -8.01 12.36
N THR A 575 -15.87 -7.61 13.64
CA THR A 575 -15.06 -8.23 14.68
C THR A 575 -15.52 -9.67 14.92
N LEU A 576 -16.84 -9.90 15.01
CA LEU A 576 -17.42 -11.22 15.21
C LEU A 576 -17.04 -12.18 14.07
N TYR A 577 -17.22 -11.77 12.82
CA TYR A 577 -16.88 -12.54 11.63
C TYR A 577 -15.38 -12.84 11.57
N THR A 578 -14.54 -11.80 11.64
CA THR A 578 -13.09 -11.91 11.44
C THR A 578 -12.45 -12.86 12.45
N LEU A 579 -12.79 -12.71 13.73
CA LEU A 579 -12.24 -13.58 14.77
C LEU A 579 -12.86 -14.97 14.73
N SER A 580 -14.11 -15.11 14.26
CA SER A 580 -14.74 -16.44 14.08
C SER A 580 -14.03 -17.27 12.99
N ILE A 581 -13.62 -16.65 11.88
CA ILE A 581 -12.86 -17.36 10.82
C ILE A 581 -11.37 -17.52 11.16
N ALA A 582 -10.79 -16.66 12.01
CA ALA A 582 -9.41 -16.80 12.47
C ALA A 582 -9.25 -17.93 13.51
N ALA A 583 -10.21 -18.08 14.43
CA ALA A 583 -10.13 -18.98 15.58
C ALA A 583 -9.77 -20.46 15.29
N PRO A 584 -10.23 -21.11 14.20
CA PRO A 584 -9.81 -22.47 13.85
C PRO A 584 -8.30 -22.63 13.62
N TYR A 585 -7.59 -21.56 13.27
CA TYR A 585 -6.18 -21.58 12.87
C TYR A 585 -5.21 -21.12 13.99
N LEU A 586 -5.74 -20.73 15.15
CA LEU A 586 -4.98 -20.24 16.30
C LEU A 586 -4.52 -21.37 17.24
N PRO A 587 -3.44 -21.17 18.02
CA PRO A 587 -3.07 -22.07 19.11
C PRO A 587 -4.21 -22.27 20.13
N PRO A 588 -4.37 -23.46 20.75
CA PRO A 588 -5.53 -23.78 21.58
C PRO A 588 -5.86 -22.77 22.68
N ASP A 589 -4.85 -22.32 23.43
CA ASP A 589 -5.01 -21.32 24.50
C ASP A 589 -5.57 -20.01 23.92
N LEU A 590 -4.97 -19.49 22.84
CA LEU A 590 -5.40 -18.25 22.20
C LEU A 590 -6.79 -18.38 21.56
N ARG A 591 -7.13 -19.56 21.02
CA ARG A 591 -8.49 -19.87 20.55
C ARG A 591 -9.49 -19.77 21.71
N GLN A 592 -9.17 -20.31 22.89
CA GLN A 592 -10.05 -20.22 24.07
C GLN A 592 -10.28 -18.76 24.50
N ASP A 593 -9.24 -17.93 24.50
CA ASP A 593 -9.36 -16.50 24.80
C ASP A 593 -10.20 -15.75 23.76
N VAL A 594 -10.06 -16.10 22.47
CA VAL A 594 -10.92 -15.57 21.39
C VAL A 594 -12.39 -15.97 21.60
N MET A 595 -12.70 -17.19 22.04
CA MET A 595 -14.09 -17.58 22.35
C MET A 595 -14.69 -16.67 23.43
N ALA A 596 -13.98 -16.46 24.53
CA ALA A 596 -14.46 -15.65 25.66
C ALA A 596 -14.60 -14.16 25.29
N TYR A 597 -13.71 -13.65 24.42
CA TYR A 597 -13.83 -12.30 23.85
C TYR A 597 -15.04 -12.19 22.91
N LEU A 598 -15.26 -13.15 22.02
CA LEU A 598 -16.40 -13.14 21.08
C LEU A 598 -17.76 -13.26 21.79
N GLU A 599 -17.83 -14.06 22.85
CA GLU A 599 -19.01 -14.14 23.72
C GLU A 599 -19.33 -12.77 24.34
N HIS A 600 -18.33 -12.07 24.88
CA HIS A 600 -18.49 -10.73 25.43
C HIS A 600 -18.88 -9.67 24.37
N GLU A 601 -18.25 -9.69 23.19
CA GLU A 601 -18.58 -8.77 22.10
C GLU A 601 -20.00 -9.00 21.57
N TYR A 602 -20.45 -10.25 21.52
CA TYR A 602 -21.83 -10.59 21.16
C TYR A 602 -22.83 -10.02 22.19
N GLU A 603 -22.65 -10.34 23.47
CA GLU A 603 -23.55 -9.88 24.54
C GLU A 603 -23.58 -8.35 24.70
N THR A 604 -22.45 -7.68 24.48
CA THR A 604 -22.28 -6.25 24.81
C THR A 604 -22.50 -5.32 23.62
N TYR A 605 -22.04 -5.70 22.42
CA TYR A 605 -21.92 -4.77 21.29
C TYR A 605 -22.74 -5.16 20.05
N PHE A 606 -23.07 -6.43 19.83
CA PHE A 606 -23.77 -6.89 18.61
C PHE A 606 -25.22 -6.36 18.47
N GLY A 607 -25.76 -5.69 19.50
CA GLY A 607 -27.04 -4.97 19.43
C GLY A 607 -26.99 -3.58 18.76
N TYR A 608 -25.80 -3.07 18.43
CA TYR A 608 -25.59 -1.75 17.83
C TYR A 608 -25.32 -1.82 16.32
N VAL A 609 -25.65 -0.74 15.59
CA VAL A 609 -25.33 -0.56 14.16
C VAL A 609 -23.89 -0.07 13.98
N HIS A 610 -23.33 0.53 15.02
CA HIS A 610 -22.07 1.25 14.99
C HIS A 610 -21.41 1.19 16.37
N VAL A 611 -20.17 0.69 16.44
CA VAL A 611 -19.43 0.58 17.72
C VAL A 611 -19.18 1.93 18.41
N GLY A 612 -19.08 3.02 17.65
CA GLY A 612 -18.91 4.38 18.19
C GLY A 612 -17.48 4.68 18.65
N TRP A 613 -17.28 5.86 19.24
CA TRP A 613 -15.96 6.41 19.54
C TRP A 613 -15.70 6.66 21.03
N ARG A 614 -16.77 6.77 21.83
CA ARG A 614 -16.73 6.98 23.30
C ARG A 614 -16.01 5.85 24.04
N ASP A 615 -16.25 4.62 23.61
CA ASP A 615 -15.78 3.40 24.25
C ASP A 615 -14.71 2.72 23.38
N GLY A 616 -14.10 1.66 23.91
CA GLY A 616 -13.13 0.84 23.17
C GLY A 616 -11.72 1.44 23.03
N ALA A 617 -10.80 0.57 22.61
CA ALA A 617 -9.39 0.87 22.43
C ALA A 617 -9.10 1.55 21.09
N PRO A 618 -8.07 2.42 21.00
CA PRO A 618 -7.56 2.94 19.73
C PRO A 618 -6.92 1.85 18.87
N ARG A 619 -6.99 2.03 17.54
CA ARG A 619 -6.28 1.22 16.53
C ARG A 619 -5.01 1.90 16.01
N ASP A 620 -5.01 3.23 16.05
CA ASP A 620 -3.95 4.12 15.57
C ASP A 620 -2.75 4.18 16.53
N ALA A 621 -1.56 4.45 16.01
CA ALA A 621 -0.34 4.59 16.82
C ALA A 621 -0.15 6.01 17.43
N PHE A 622 -0.81 7.01 16.86
CA PHE A 622 -0.74 8.41 17.30
C PHE A 622 -1.79 8.75 18.36
N ASP A 623 -1.55 9.84 19.08
CA ASP A 623 -2.51 10.38 20.05
C ASP A 623 -3.48 11.33 19.34
N LEU A 624 -4.78 11.26 19.65
CA LEU A 624 -5.76 12.15 19.02
C LEU A 624 -5.53 13.61 19.45
N PRO A 625 -5.79 14.60 18.56
CA PRO A 625 -5.75 16.02 18.96
C PRO A 625 -6.63 16.28 20.18
N PRO A 626 -6.22 17.13 21.14
CA PRO A 626 -7.00 17.42 22.34
C PRO A 626 -8.44 17.86 22.10
N GLU A 627 -8.72 18.55 20.98
CA GLU A 627 -10.09 18.96 20.61
C GLU A 627 -10.95 17.77 20.15
N VAL A 628 -10.32 16.76 19.53
CA VAL A 628 -10.97 15.52 19.08
C VAL A 628 -11.19 14.59 20.27
N GLU A 629 -10.20 14.43 21.14
CA GLU A 629 -10.32 13.62 22.37
C GLU A 629 -11.33 14.23 23.36
N ALA A 630 -11.54 15.55 23.33
CA ALA A 630 -12.59 16.23 24.10
C ALA A 630 -14.01 16.04 23.52
N ASP A 631 -14.18 15.88 22.20
CA ASP A 631 -15.47 15.56 21.58
C ASP A 631 -15.80 14.06 21.67
N ARG A 632 -14.78 13.20 21.66
CA ARG A 632 -14.90 11.74 21.64
C ARG A 632 -15.91 11.14 22.65
N PRO A 633 -16.04 11.62 23.90
CA PRO A 633 -17.05 11.11 24.85
C PRO A 633 -18.51 11.29 24.42
N ASN A 634 -18.79 12.23 23.51
CA ASN A 634 -20.13 12.53 23.00
C ASN A 634 -20.63 11.54 21.93
N LEU A 635 -19.80 10.54 21.57
CA LEU A 635 -20.00 9.67 20.41
C LEU A 635 -20.15 8.20 20.82
N PRO A 636 -21.24 7.82 21.53
CA PRO A 636 -21.47 6.46 21.98
C PRO A 636 -21.73 5.47 20.83
N PRO A 637 -21.75 4.14 21.11
CA PRO A 637 -22.33 3.14 20.22
C PRO A 637 -23.75 3.54 19.79
N MET A 638 -24.10 3.34 18.51
CA MET A 638 -25.35 3.87 17.92
C MET A 638 -26.37 2.76 17.65
N LEU A 639 -27.64 3.03 17.96
CA LEU A 639 -28.79 2.14 17.75
C LEU A 639 -29.63 2.50 16.50
N TRP A 640 -29.14 3.41 15.67
CA TRP A 640 -29.80 3.89 14.45
C TRP A 640 -28.78 4.41 13.44
N ARG A 641 -29.15 4.39 12.16
CA ARG A 641 -28.42 5.02 11.05
C ARG A 641 -28.57 6.55 11.07
N GLN A 642 -27.66 7.28 10.43
CA GLN A 642 -27.69 8.75 10.38
C GLN A 642 -28.52 9.29 9.23
N CYS A 643 -28.63 8.53 8.13
CA CYS A 643 -29.46 8.80 6.98
C CYS A 643 -30.15 7.51 6.47
N GLU A 644 -30.92 7.67 5.40
CA GLU A 644 -31.51 6.56 4.65
C GLU A 644 -30.51 6.16 3.55
N PHE A 645 -30.27 4.85 3.40
CA PHE A 645 -29.40 4.25 2.38
C PHE A 645 -30.16 3.10 1.71
N ASP A 646 -30.37 3.22 0.40
CA ASP A 646 -31.29 2.37 -0.36
C ASP A 646 -30.89 0.88 -0.38
N GLY A 647 -29.60 0.56 -0.18
CA GLY A 647 -29.13 -0.83 -0.12
C GLY A 647 -29.64 -1.61 1.09
N TRP A 648 -29.94 -0.96 2.23
CA TRP A 648 -30.29 -1.63 3.49
C TRP A 648 -31.79 -1.50 3.85
N THR A 649 -32.64 -2.28 3.19
CA THR A 649 -34.09 -2.36 3.43
C THR A 649 -34.45 -3.09 4.75
N GLY A 650 -35.48 -2.58 5.45
CA GLY A 650 -36.10 -3.26 6.59
C GLY A 650 -36.71 -2.34 7.65
N ASP A 651 -37.62 -2.87 8.46
CA ASP A 651 -38.21 -2.17 9.61
C ASP A 651 -37.18 -2.00 10.76
N ASP A 652 -36.24 -2.94 10.91
CA ASP A 652 -35.16 -2.86 11.88
C ASP A 652 -33.94 -2.17 11.26
N ILE A 653 -33.89 -0.84 11.40
CA ILE A 653 -32.82 0.03 10.89
C ILE A 653 -31.41 -0.32 11.42
N ARG A 654 -31.30 -1.24 12.40
CA ARG A 654 -30.02 -1.71 12.94
C ARG A 654 -29.39 -2.85 12.15
N TRP A 655 -30.11 -3.46 11.21
CA TRP A 655 -29.64 -4.67 10.53
C TRP A 655 -29.15 -4.41 9.11
N GLU A 656 -27.85 -4.64 8.93
CA GLU A 656 -27.19 -4.82 7.64
C GLU A 656 -27.25 -6.33 7.30
N PRO A 657 -27.50 -6.74 6.04
CA PRO A 657 -27.85 -8.13 5.74
C PRO A 657 -26.72 -9.13 6.02
N HIS A 658 -25.46 -8.74 5.80
CA HIS A 658 -24.28 -9.59 5.97
C HIS A 658 -24.03 -10.05 7.41
N LEU A 659 -24.68 -9.45 8.42
CA LEU A 659 -24.63 -9.89 9.83
C LEU A 659 -25.02 -11.36 10.01
N PHE A 660 -25.89 -11.90 9.16
CA PHE A 660 -26.23 -13.33 9.19
C PHE A 660 -25.07 -14.24 8.78
N TYR A 661 -24.15 -13.76 7.95
CA TYR A 661 -22.93 -14.49 7.61
C TYR A 661 -21.96 -14.50 8.82
N ALA A 662 -21.82 -13.38 9.52
CA ALA A 662 -21.07 -13.30 10.78
C ALA A 662 -21.65 -14.23 11.87
N LEU A 663 -22.98 -14.20 12.07
CA LEU A 663 -23.68 -15.13 12.97
C LEU A 663 -23.47 -16.59 12.59
N TRP A 664 -23.48 -16.92 11.30
CA TRP A 664 -23.26 -18.28 10.83
C TRP A 664 -21.85 -18.77 11.22
N LYS A 665 -20.79 -18.02 10.88
CA LYS A 665 -19.41 -18.43 11.21
C LYS A 665 -19.20 -18.51 12.73
N TYR A 666 -19.80 -17.61 13.51
CA TYR A 666 -19.77 -17.69 14.97
C TYR A 666 -20.50 -18.94 15.50
N ALA A 667 -21.69 -19.26 14.98
CA ALA A 667 -22.44 -20.45 15.35
C ALA A 667 -21.73 -21.77 14.96
N GLN A 668 -20.96 -21.79 13.87
CA GLN A 668 -20.08 -22.92 13.52
C GLN A 668 -18.99 -23.10 14.58
N LEU A 669 -18.34 -22.00 14.99
CA LEU A 669 -17.21 -22.04 15.92
C LEU A 669 -17.60 -22.49 17.34
N LEU A 670 -18.86 -22.27 17.75
CA LEU A 670 -19.43 -22.74 19.02
C LEU A 670 -19.67 -24.26 19.08
N ASP A 671 -19.73 -24.96 17.93
CA ASP A 671 -20.00 -26.41 17.79
C ASP A 671 -21.16 -26.93 18.68
N ASN A 672 -22.21 -26.13 18.79
CA ASN A 672 -23.28 -26.34 19.76
C ASN A 672 -24.67 -26.06 19.12
N PRO A 673 -25.43 -27.11 18.76
CA PRO A 673 -26.74 -26.95 18.12
C PRO A 673 -27.76 -26.15 18.96
N GLN A 674 -27.67 -26.20 20.30
CA GLN A 674 -28.53 -25.41 21.18
C GLN A 674 -28.16 -23.93 21.19
N ALA A 675 -26.86 -23.59 21.07
CA ALA A 675 -26.42 -22.22 20.91
C ALA A 675 -26.77 -21.66 19.52
N ALA A 676 -26.52 -22.44 18.46
CA ALA A 676 -26.96 -22.09 17.09
C ALA A 676 -28.49 -21.89 17.02
N ARG A 677 -29.27 -22.73 17.72
CA ARG A 677 -30.72 -22.56 17.89
C ARG A 677 -31.08 -21.22 18.53
N ALA A 678 -30.42 -20.87 19.64
CA ALA A 678 -30.69 -19.61 20.34
C ALA A 678 -30.35 -18.39 19.47
N LEU A 679 -29.17 -18.37 18.85
CA LEU A 679 -28.73 -17.32 17.92
C LEU A 679 -29.71 -17.14 16.76
N PHE A 680 -30.18 -18.24 16.16
CA PHE A 680 -31.18 -18.19 15.09
C PHE A 680 -32.54 -17.69 15.61
N ASP A 681 -33.03 -18.23 16.73
CA ASP A 681 -34.35 -17.88 17.27
C ASP A 681 -34.44 -16.42 17.74
N GLU A 682 -33.33 -15.82 18.18
CA GLU A 682 -33.22 -14.40 18.56
C GLU A 682 -33.17 -13.44 17.35
N ASN A 683 -32.59 -13.87 16.22
CA ASN A 683 -32.25 -13.00 15.11
C ASN A 683 -33.10 -13.19 13.84
N LYS A 684 -33.68 -14.38 13.59
CA LYS A 684 -34.35 -14.75 12.31
C LYS A 684 -35.44 -13.80 11.80
N SER A 685 -36.06 -12.99 12.66
CA SER A 685 -37.06 -11.98 12.23
C SER A 685 -36.45 -10.67 11.72
N ARG A 686 -35.12 -10.49 11.81
CA ARG A 686 -34.43 -9.23 11.53
C ARG A 686 -33.96 -9.11 10.06
N LEU A 687 -33.74 -10.23 9.37
CA LEU A 687 -33.48 -10.21 7.92
C LEU A 687 -34.78 -9.81 7.18
N SER A 688 -34.76 -8.69 6.49
CA SER A 688 -35.92 -8.24 5.69
C SER A 688 -35.91 -8.86 4.28
N SER A 689 -36.70 -8.33 3.35
CA SER A 689 -36.52 -8.61 1.91
C SER A 689 -35.49 -7.64 1.33
N PRO A 690 -34.69 -8.05 0.33
CA PRO A 690 -33.75 -7.15 -0.36
C PRO A 690 -34.47 -6.00 -1.08
N PRO A 691 -33.75 -4.91 -1.43
CA PRO A 691 -34.27 -3.85 -2.29
C PRO A 691 -34.55 -4.35 -3.71
N ASP A 692 -35.05 -3.45 -4.57
CA ASP A 692 -35.33 -3.78 -5.96
C ASP A 692 -34.05 -4.00 -6.79
N ASP A 693 -34.26 -4.61 -7.96
CA ASP A 693 -33.15 -5.08 -8.79
C ASP A 693 -32.35 -3.90 -9.38
N ALA A 694 -32.97 -2.73 -9.59
CA ALA A 694 -32.26 -1.53 -10.05
C ALA A 694 -31.33 -0.97 -8.96
N THR A 695 -31.77 -0.99 -7.70
CA THR A 695 -30.92 -0.64 -6.54
C THR A 695 -29.76 -1.63 -6.38
N LEU A 696 -30.01 -2.93 -6.51
CA LEU A 696 -28.99 -3.98 -6.37
C LEU A 696 -27.89 -3.87 -7.45
N LEU A 697 -28.28 -3.65 -8.70
CA LEU A 697 -27.35 -3.48 -9.82
C LEU A 697 -26.52 -2.18 -9.71
N ALA A 698 -27.11 -1.10 -9.18
CA ALA A 698 -26.38 0.14 -8.91
C ALA A 698 -25.39 0.02 -7.72
N LEU A 699 -25.65 -0.90 -6.76
CA LEU A 699 -24.90 -1.03 -5.51
C LEU A 699 -24.34 -2.47 -5.36
N PRO A 700 -23.35 -2.88 -6.18
CA PRO A 700 -22.88 -4.27 -6.26
C PRO A 700 -22.37 -4.87 -4.94
N TYR A 701 -21.78 -4.07 -4.06
CA TYR A 701 -21.36 -4.49 -2.72
C TYR A 701 -22.55 -4.71 -1.77
N ALA A 702 -23.65 -3.96 -1.91
CA ALA A 702 -24.87 -4.20 -1.16
C ALA A 702 -25.56 -5.48 -1.66
N HIS A 703 -25.52 -5.73 -2.97
CA HIS A 703 -25.97 -6.99 -3.57
C HIS A 703 -25.16 -8.19 -3.05
N ASN A 704 -23.82 -8.09 -3.00
CA ASN A 704 -22.95 -9.08 -2.36
C ASN A 704 -23.36 -9.32 -0.89
N ALA A 705 -23.58 -8.25 -0.11
CA ALA A 705 -23.98 -8.33 1.29
C ALA A 705 -25.36 -8.99 1.51
N TRP A 706 -26.30 -8.81 0.59
CA TRP A 706 -27.60 -9.53 0.60
C TRP A 706 -27.46 -11.01 0.27
N ILE A 707 -26.56 -11.38 -0.66
CA ILE A 707 -26.23 -12.77 -0.96
C ILE A 707 -25.58 -13.43 0.26
N ALA A 708 -24.56 -12.80 0.85
CA ALA A 708 -23.91 -13.26 2.08
C ALA A 708 -24.90 -13.42 3.24
N GLY A 709 -25.80 -12.44 3.42
CA GLY A 709 -26.84 -12.47 4.45
C GLY A 709 -27.84 -13.61 4.28
N LEU A 710 -28.32 -13.86 3.05
CA LEU A 710 -29.22 -14.97 2.76
C LEU A 710 -28.53 -16.34 2.91
N ARG A 711 -27.27 -16.48 2.46
CA ARG A 711 -26.48 -17.71 2.67
C ARG A 711 -26.28 -17.98 4.16
N GLY A 712 -25.84 -16.97 4.91
CA GLY A 712 -25.66 -17.06 6.36
C GLY A 712 -26.96 -17.39 7.11
N TYR A 713 -28.10 -16.84 6.68
CA TYR A 713 -29.41 -17.17 7.26
C TYR A 713 -29.74 -18.65 7.06
N LEU A 714 -29.60 -19.18 5.84
CA LEU A 714 -29.96 -20.56 5.49
C LEU A 714 -29.05 -21.58 6.18
N GLU A 715 -27.75 -21.28 6.26
CA GLU A 715 -26.79 -22.13 6.97
C GLU A 715 -26.96 -22.08 8.49
N LEU A 716 -27.30 -20.92 9.07
CA LEU A 716 -27.64 -20.80 10.48
C LEU A 716 -28.97 -21.50 10.82
N GLU A 717 -29.98 -21.42 9.94
CA GLU A 717 -31.24 -22.18 10.03
C GLU A 717 -30.97 -23.70 10.04
N ARG A 718 -30.05 -24.16 9.19
CA ARG A 718 -29.57 -25.55 9.13
C ARG A 718 -28.84 -25.99 10.41
N LEU A 719 -27.90 -25.18 10.91
CA LEU A 719 -27.19 -25.47 12.18
C LEU A 719 -28.13 -25.45 13.40
N ALA A 720 -29.14 -24.59 13.37
CA ALA A 720 -30.23 -24.54 14.36
C ALA A 720 -31.18 -25.75 14.26
N GLY A 721 -31.00 -26.68 13.30
CA GLY A 721 -31.85 -27.86 13.15
C GLY A 721 -33.29 -27.51 12.75
N TYR A 722 -33.46 -26.47 11.95
CA TYR A 722 -34.71 -26.18 11.24
C TYR A 722 -34.69 -26.80 9.82
N SER A 723 -35.86 -26.91 9.21
CA SER A 723 -35.99 -27.20 7.77
C SER A 723 -35.73 -25.92 6.98
N GLU A 724 -34.99 -26.01 5.87
CA GLU A 724 -34.64 -24.84 5.05
C GLU A 724 -35.88 -24.09 4.53
N SER A 725 -35.87 -22.77 4.70
CA SER A 725 -36.91 -21.86 4.24
C SER A 725 -36.81 -21.66 2.72
N SER A 726 -37.67 -22.37 1.97
CA SER A 726 -37.67 -22.30 0.49
C SER A 726 -37.81 -20.88 -0.04
N ALA A 727 -38.59 -20.01 0.62
CA ALA A 727 -38.73 -18.62 0.21
C ALA A 727 -37.44 -17.79 0.36
N ARG A 728 -36.52 -18.18 1.26
CA ARG A 728 -35.18 -17.58 1.39
C ARG A 728 -34.19 -18.19 0.41
N ARG A 729 -34.29 -19.49 0.14
CA ARG A 729 -33.57 -20.17 -0.95
C ARG A 729 -33.91 -19.53 -2.29
N ASP A 730 -35.19 -19.41 -2.64
CA ASP A 730 -35.68 -18.75 -3.85
C ASP A 730 -35.17 -17.30 -3.97
N GLN A 731 -35.09 -16.55 -2.85
CA GLN A 731 -34.48 -15.22 -2.83
C GLN A 731 -32.97 -15.26 -3.12
N LEU A 732 -32.22 -16.21 -2.54
CA LEU A 732 -30.78 -16.36 -2.77
C LEU A 732 -30.46 -16.72 -4.22
N GLU A 733 -31.11 -17.75 -4.77
CA GLU A 733 -30.88 -18.17 -6.17
C GLU A 733 -31.24 -17.05 -7.16
N ARG A 734 -32.29 -16.26 -6.87
CA ARG A 734 -32.65 -15.06 -7.65
C ARG A 734 -31.55 -13.99 -7.61
N LEU A 735 -30.97 -13.72 -6.44
CA LEU A 735 -29.91 -12.72 -6.31
C LEU A 735 -28.59 -13.18 -6.95
N LEU A 736 -28.25 -14.46 -6.82
CA LEU A 736 -27.07 -15.06 -7.49
C LEU A 736 -27.22 -14.93 -9.01
N ALA A 737 -28.34 -15.39 -9.57
CA ALA A 737 -28.61 -15.30 -11.00
C ALA A 737 -28.57 -13.84 -11.51
N LEU A 738 -29.19 -12.90 -10.79
CA LEU A 738 -29.14 -11.47 -11.13
C LEU A 738 -27.69 -10.96 -11.17
N ARG A 739 -26.89 -11.26 -10.13
CA ARG A 739 -25.50 -10.78 -9.97
C ARG A 739 -24.59 -11.24 -11.11
N ALA A 740 -24.79 -12.46 -11.61
CA ALA A 740 -24.04 -13.00 -12.74
C ALA A 740 -24.57 -12.52 -14.10
N SER A 741 -25.90 -12.38 -14.25
CA SER A 741 -26.52 -12.04 -15.55
C SER A 741 -26.32 -10.60 -16.02
N ASP A 742 -25.99 -9.69 -15.10
CA ASP A 742 -25.84 -8.26 -15.34
C ASP A 742 -24.68 -7.70 -14.48
N PHE A 743 -23.53 -8.38 -14.52
CA PHE A 743 -22.33 -7.94 -13.80
C PHE A 743 -21.75 -6.68 -14.45
N GLN A 744 -22.00 -5.51 -13.86
CA GLN A 744 -21.48 -4.24 -14.38
C GLN A 744 -20.14 -3.86 -13.72
N LYS A 745 -19.04 -3.91 -14.49
CA LYS A 745 -17.74 -3.34 -14.06
C LYS A 745 -17.82 -1.80 -13.94
N ASP A 746 -18.63 -1.17 -14.77
CA ASP A 746 -18.78 0.29 -14.93
C ASP A 746 -19.93 0.91 -14.11
N GLY A 747 -20.45 0.20 -13.09
CA GLY A 747 -21.53 0.69 -12.23
C GLY A 747 -21.09 1.91 -11.40
N GLY A 748 -21.85 3.02 -11.49
CA GLY A 748 -21.51 4.29 -10.85
C GLY A 748 -21.46 4.20 -9.32
N TRP A 749 -20.38 4.71 -8.70
CA TRP A 749 -20.18 4.59 -7.27
C TRP A 749 -20.96 5.65 -6.48
N GLY A 750 -22.25 5.35 -6.27
CA GLY A 750 -23.27 6.33 -5.96
C GLY A 750 -23.74 7.07 -7.21
N GLY A 751 -25.02 7.43 -7.27
CA GLY A 751 -25.54 8.29 -8.35
C GLY A 751 -24.82 9.64 -8.38
N PRO A 752 -24.84 10.39 -9.50
CA PRO A 752 -24.04 11.60 -9.68
C PRO A 752 -24.30 12.64 -8.57
N ASP A 753 -23.25 13.02 -7.85
CA ASP A 753 -23.21 14.26 -7.09
C ASP A 753 -22.90 15.43 -8.04
N SER A 754 -23.34 16.65 -7.72
CA SER A 754 -22.95 17.87 -8.46
C SER A 754 -21.49 18.27 -8.21
N HIS A 755 -20.84 17.68 -7.21
CA HIS A 755 -19.45 17.95 -6.82
C HIS A 755 -18.50 16.89 -7.35
N SER A 756 -18.13 17.05 -8.62
CA SER A 756 -17.10 16.31 -9.37
C SER A 756 -15.86 15.83 -8.59
N TRP A 757 -15.30 16.70 -7.75
CA TRP A 757 -14.09 16.48 -6.95
C TRP A 757 -14.29 15.54 -5.75
N GLN A 758 -15.49 15.01 -5.54
CA GLN A 758 -15.82 14.04 -4.49
C GLN A 758 -15.83 12.58 -4.99
N GLN A 759 -15.55 12.33 -6.27
CA GLN A 759 -15.45 10.97 -6.79
C GLN A 759 -14.22 10.25 -6.22
N THR A 760 -14.39 8.96 -5.91
CA THR A 760 -13.39 8.12 -5.25
C THR A 760 -13.11 6.88 -6.09
N LEU A 761 -11.83 6.63 -6.41
CA LEU A 761 -11.32 5.32 -6.79
C LEU A 761 -11.73 4.29 -5.73
N ALA A 762 -12.62 3.39 -6.10
CA ALA A 762 -13.14 2.32 -5.24
C ALA A 762 -13.28 1.03 -6.07
N VAL A 763 -12.15 0.45 -6.48
CA VAL A 763 -12.10 -0.81 -7.24
C VAL A 763 -12.64 -1.99 -6.41
N ALA A 764 -12.66 -1.85 -5.08
CA ALA A 764 -13.31 -2.77 -4.15
C ALA A 764 -14.79 -3.02 -4.41
N ARG A 765 -15.51 -2.12 -5.10
CA ARG A 765 -16.98 -2.06 -5.08
C ARG A 765 -17.69 -3.32 -5.59
N ASN A 766 -17.05 -4.12 -6.44
CA ASN A 766 -17.60 -5.38 -6.92
C ASN A 766 -17.30 -6.57 -5.99
N TRP A 767 -16.37 -6.40 -5.04
CA TRP A 767 -15.76 -7.47 -4.23
C TRP A 767 -15.96 -7.29 -2.71
N MET A 768 -16.34 -6.11 -2.24
CA MET A 768 -16.77 -5.89 -0.84
C MET A 768 -17.90 -6.84 -0.46
N TYR A 769 -17.86 -7.38 0.76
CA TYR A 769 -18.79 -8.41 1.27
C TYR A 769 -18.89 -9.69 0.42
N MET A 770 -17.95 -9.93 -0.49
CA MET A 770 -17.87 -11.19 -1.24
C MET A 770 -17.42 -12.33 -0.33
N THR A 771 -18.11 -13.45 -0.43
CA THR A 771 -17.81 -14.69 0.28
C THR A 771 -17.20 -15.71 -0.70
N PRO A 772 -16.53 -16.77 -0.23
CA PRO A 772 -16.02 -17.84 -1.10
C PRO A 772 -17.12 -18.39 -2.03
N GLU A 773 -18.31 -18.64 -1.48
CA GLU A 773 -19.42 -19.25 -2.21
C GLU A 773 -20.00 -18.32 -3.31
N LEU A 774 -19.81 -17.00 -3.19
CA LEU A 774 -20.14 -16.04 -4.25
C LEU A 774 -19.01 -15.93 -5.29
N GLY A 775 -17.73 -16.03 -4.87
CA GLY A 775 -16.59 -16.13 -5.78
C GLY A 775 -16.70 -17.34 -6.70
N ASP A 776 -17.09 -18.49 -6.15
CA ASP A 776 -17.38 -19.73 -6.87
C ASP A 776 -18.51 -19.55 -7.89
N TYR A 777 -19.66 -19.02 -7.46
CA TYR A 777 -20.79 -18.80 -8.37
C TYR A 777 -20.45 -17.86 -9.53
N LEU A 778 -19.72 -16.77 -9.27
CA LEU A 778 -19.28 -15.84 -10.31
C LEU A 778 -18.21 -16.43 -11.24
N ARG A 779 -17.32 -17.29 -10.73
CA ARG A 779 -16.36 -18.05 -11.54
C ARG A 779 -17.05 -18.98 -12.53
N GLU A 780 -18.15 -19.62 -12.12
CA GLU A 780 -18.93 -20.50 -13.00
C GLU A 780 -19.83 -19.75 -14.00
N HIS A 781 -20.47 -18.66 -13.57
CA HIS A 781 -21.58 -18.04 -14.32
C HIS A 781 -21.25 -16.71 -15.02
N ALA A 782 -20.17 -16.03 -14.64
CA ALA A 782 -19.85 -14.66 -15.12
C ALA A 782 -18.37 -14.43 -15.47
N TRP A 783 -17.57 -15.50 -15.60
CA TRP A 783 -16.09 -15.44 -15.65
C TRP A 783 -15.50 -14.33 -16.53
N ALA A 784 -15.98 -14.16 -17.76
CA ALA A 784 -15.41 -13.21 -18.72
C ALA A 784 -15.51 -11.75 -18.25
N ASP A 785 -16.66 -11.36 -17.71
CA ASP A 785 -16.93 -9.99 -17.27
C ASP A 785 -16.22 -9.68 -15.94
N VAL A 786 -16.17 -10.67 -15.03
CA VAL A 786 -15.46 -10.53 -13.74
C VAL A 786 -13.94 -10.56 -13.90
N SER A 787 -13.39 -11.34 -14.83
CA SER A 787 -11.95 -11.33 -15.13
C SER A 787 -11.55 -10.04 -15.84
N GLN A 788 -12.34 -9.58 -16.82
CA GLN A 788 -12.08 -8.29 -17.48
C GLN A 788 -12.12 -7.12 -16.50
N ALA A 789 -13.06 -7.13 -15.54
CA ALA A 789 -13.12 -6.12 -14.49
C ALA A 789 -11.88 -6.15 -13.59
N PHE A 790 -11.43 -7.34 -13.17
CA PHE A 790 -10.23 -7.47 -12.34
C PHE A 790 -8.96 -7.01 -13.07
N ASP A 791 -8.77 -7.39 -14.33
CA ASP A 791 -7.62 -6.97 -15.15
C ASP A 791 -7.57 -5.44 -15.31
N GLU A 792 -8.72 -4.80 -15.55
CA GLU A 792 -8.85 -3.35 -15.62
C GLU A 792 -8.56 -2.68 -14.26
N TYR A 793 -9.04 -3.28 -13.16
CA TYR A 793 -8.82 -2.78 -11.81
C TYR A 793 -7.36 -2.92 -11.35
N GLU A 794 -6.65 -4.01 -11.70
CA GLU A 794 -5.19 -4.10 -11.45
C GLU A 794 -4.43 -3.07 -12.31
N ALA A 795 -4.86 -2.83 -13.55
CA ALA A 795 -4.22 -1.86 -14.43
C ALA A 795 -4.37 -0.40 -13.94
N VAL A 796 -5.56 0.00 -13.46
CA VAL A 796 -5.75 1.37 -12.94
C VAL A 796 -5.21 1.54 -11.53
N ALA A 797 -5.39 0.58 -10.63
CA ALA A 797 -5.00 0.68 -9.21
C ALA A 797 -3.89 -0.33 -8.82
N PRO A 798 -2.70 -0.29 -9.45
CA PRO A 798 -1.71 -1.36 -9.34
C PRO A 798 -1.03 -1.48 -7.97
N TYR A 799 -1.37 -0.62 -7.01
CA TYR A 799 -0.92 -0.68 -5.61
C TYR A 799 -1.99 -1.25 -4.65
N TRP A 800 -3.12 -1.77 -5.15
CA TRP A 800 -4.25 -2.21 -4.32
C TRP A 800 -3.86 -3.10 -3.12
N PHE A 801 -2.86 -3.96 -3.30
CA PHE A 801 -2.36 -4.88 -2.27
C PHE A 801 -1.58 -4.21 -1.12
N VAL A 802 -1.26 -2.92 -1.24
CA VAL A 802 -0.54 -2.15 -0.23
C VAL A 802 -1.56 -1.53 0.75
N THR A 803 -1.61 -2.05 1.98
CA THR A 803 -2.45 -1.46 3.04
C THR A 803 -2.06 -0.01 3.32
N TRP A 804 -3.08 0.86 3.45
CA TRP A 804 -2.92 2.31 3.66
C TRP A 804 -2.01 2.98 2.61
N PHE A 805 -2.09 2.54 1.35
CA PHE A 805 -1.29 3.11 0.26
C PHE A 805 -1.53 4.61 0.06
N GLU A 806 -0.43 5.37 -0.03
CA GLU A 806 -0.47 6.81 -0.18
C GLU A 806 -0.64 7.27 -1.65
N GLY A 807 -1.84 7.01 -2.18
CA GLY A 807 -2.42 7.80 -3.27
C GLY A 807 -2.67 9.27 -2.88
N SER A 808 -3.18 10.08 -3.82
CA SER A 808 -3.26 11.55 -3.71
C SER A 808 -4.45 12.09 -2.91
N TYR A 809 -4.36 13.36 -2.51
CA TYR A 809 -5.34 14.08 -1.69
C TYR A 809 -4.92 15.57 -1.73
N ASN A 810 -5.74 16.60 -1.96
CA ASN A 810 -6.89 16.73 -2.88
C ASN A 810 -6.48 16.30 -4.33
N GLU A 811 -7.34 16.24 -5.36
CA GLU A 811 -8.81 16.42 -5.49
C GLU A 811 -9.54 15.17 -6.06
N ASN A 812 -9.16 13.91 -5.82
CA ASN A 812 -8.37 13.35 -4.72
C ASN A 812 -7.29 12.36 -5.28
N VAL A 813 -7.14 11.05 -5.02
CA VAL A 813 -7.83 10.06 -4.19
C VAL A 813 -6.81 9.11 -3.54
N PHE A 814 -6.92 8.92 -2.22
CA PHE A 814 -6.37 7.76 -1.53
C PHE A 814 -7.13 6.51 -1.96
N GLN A 815 -6.41 5.46 -2.32
CA GLN A 815 -6.95 4.11 -2.37
C GLN A 815 -7.74 3.83 -1.08
N HIS A 816 -8.98 3.36 -1.20
CA HIS A 816 -9.78 3.09 -0.02
C HIS A 816 -9.26 1.85 0.71
N LEU A 817 -9.41 1.80 2.04
CA LEU A 817 -9.00 0.63 2.84
C LEU A 817 -9.71 -0.68 2.44
N TYR A 818 -10.84 -0.58 1.73
CA TYR A 818 -11.55 -1.72 1.12
C TYR A 818 -10.88 -2.25 -0.16
N ASP A 819 -10.11 -1.46 -0.91
CA ASP A 819 -9.49 -1.91 -2.17
C ASP A 819 -8.49 -3.02 -1.93
N TYR A 820 -7.74 -2.95 -0.81
CA TYR A 820 -6.85 -4.00 -0.34
C TYR A 820 -7.57 -5.33 -0.18
N HIS A 821 -8.62 -5.38 0.65
CA HIS A 821 -9.33 -6.61 0.90
C HIS A 821 -10.19 -7.05 -0.29
N GLY A 822 -10.88 -6.13 -0.97
CA GLY A 822 -11.75 -6.47 -2.09
C GLY A 822 -10.99 -7.15 -3.23
N MET A 823 -9.89 -6.54 -3.68
CA MET A 823 -9.06 -7.14 -4.73
C MET A 823 -8.34 -8.42 -4.24
N PHE A 824 -7.95 -8.49 -2.97
CA PHE A 824 -7.37 -9.72 -2.40
C PHE A 824 -8.38 -10.87 -2.34
N SER A 825 -9.60 -10.62 -1.85
CA SER A 825 -10.71 -11.58 -1.83
C SER A 825 -11.13 -12.00 -3.24
N ALA A 826 -11.03 -11.12 -4.24
CA ALA A 826 -11.20 -11.54 -5.63
C ALA A 826 -10.08 -12.50 -6.07
N LYS A 827 -8.81 -12.16 -5.83
CA LYS A 827 -7.69 -13.05 -6.15
C LYS A 827 -7.75 -14.39 -5.40
N ALA A 828 -8.24 -14.42 -4.16
CA ALA A 828 -8.43 -15.65 -3.39
C ALA A 828 -9.64 -16.48 -3.83
N PHE A 829 -10.83 -15.88 -3.88
CA PHE A 829 -12.11 -16.61 -4.04
C PHE A 829 -12.58 -16.73 -5.49
N LEU A 830 -12.33 -15.72 -6.33
CA LEU A 830 -12.73 -15.74 -7.74
C LEU A 830 -11.65 -16.42 -8.60
N PHE A 831 -10.36 -16.16 -8.34
CA PHE A 831 -9.25 -16.72 -9.13
C PHE A 831 -8.64 -18.01 -8.56
N GLU A 832 -9.02 -18.44 -7.35
CA GLU A 832 -8.42 -19.60 -6.64
C GLU A 832 -6.89 -19.52 -6.55
N ALA A 833 -6.32 -18.31 -6.35
CA ALA A 833 -4.87 -18.11 -6.42
C ALA A 833 -4.14 -18.87 -5.30
N PRO A 834 -3.01 -19.54 -5.60
CA PRO A 834 -2.30 -20.40 -4.65
C PRO A 834 -1.66 -19.60 -3.50
N PRO A 835 -1.32 -20.22 -2.35
CA PRO A 835 -0.83 -19.49 -1.18
C PRO A 835 0.43 -18.67 -1.46
N GLN A 836 1.27 -19.14 -2.38
CA GLN A 836 2.52 -18.46 -2.74
C GLN A 836 2.26 -17.18 -3.54
N GLU A 837 1.20 -17.12 -4.33
CA GLU A 837 0.79 -15.90 -5.02
C GLU A 837 0.10 -14.94 -4.04
N LEU A 838 -0.88 -15.42 -3.26
CA LEU A 838 -1.54 -14.60 -2.23
C LEU A 838 -0.55 -14.03 -1.20
N ALA A 839 0.41 -14.83 -0.73
CA ALA A 839 1.47 -14.40 0.17
C ALA A 839 2.50 -13.45 -0.47
N ALA A 840 2.48 -13.26 -1.80
CA ALA A 840 3.20 -12.17 -2.44
C ALA A 840 2.50 -10.82 -2.22
N TYR A 841 1.16 -10.80 -2.25
CA TYR A 841 0.30 -9.63 -2.04
C TYR A 841 -0.04 -9.35 -0.57
N LEU A 842 0.19 -10.29 0.35
CA LEU A 842 0.18 -10.01 1.80
C LEU A 842 1.36 -9.10 2.18
N ASP A 843 1.03 -7.88 2.60
CA ASP A 843 1.98 -6.84 3.01
C ASP A 843 2.05 -6.74 4.56
N VAL A 844 1.53 -5.69 5.19
CA VAL A 844 1.48 -5.51 6.66
C VAL A 844 0.12 -4.96 7.11
N PRO A 845 -0.22 -4.95 8.41
CA PRO A 845 -1.37 -4.21 8.94
C PRO A 845 -1.30 -2.71 8.65
N ALA A 846 -2.42 -2.07 8.32
CA ALA A 846 -2.56 -0.62 8.34
C ALA A 846 -2.51 -0.07 9.78
N PHE A 847 -3.14 -0.78 10.73
CA PHE A 847 -3.31 -0.32 12.10
C PHE A 847 -2.38 -1.05 13.07
N ALA A 848 -1.85 -0.31 14.04
CA ALA A 848 -1.01 -0.86 15.11
C ALA A 848 -1.77 -1.87 15.99
N ARG A 849 -3.10 -1.77 16.04
CA ARG A 849 -4.00 -2.71 16.70
C ARG A 849 -5.26 -2.98 15.89
N GLY A 850 -5.49 -4.25 15.56
CA GLY A 850 -6.78 -4.72 15.04
C GLY A 850 -7.11 -4.26 13.62
N ASP A 851 -6.17 -4.41 12.69
CA ASP A 851 -6.50 -4.47 11.26
C ASP A 851 -7.18 -5.82 10.96
N LEU A 852 -8.50 -5.80 10.90
CA LEU A 852 -9.28 -7.02 10.67
C LEU A 852 -9.17 -7.48 9.21
N TYR A 853 -8.84 -6.62 8.22
CA TYR A 853 -8.72 -7.07 6.82
C TYR A 853 -7.41 -7.80 6.59
N TYR A 854 -6.33 -7.38 7.23
CA TYR A 854 -5.09 -8.14 7.24
C TYR A 854 -5.28 -9.51 7.90
N VAL A 855 -6.08 -9.61 8.96
CA VAL A 855 -6.48 -10.90 9.58
C VAL A 855 -7.35 -11.75 8.62
N GLN A 856 -8.35 -11.18 7.95
CA GLN A 856 -9.16 -11.90 6.95
C GLN A 856 -8.32 -12.40 5.77
N ASN A 857 -7.37 -11.60 5.26
CA ASN A 857 -6.50 -11.98 4.16
C ASN A 857 -5.48 -13.06 4.56
N LEU A 858 -4.98 -13.04 5.81
CA LEU A 858 -4.18 -14.14 6.36
C LEU A 858 -4.96 -15.45 6.39
N VAL A 859 -6.22 -15.41 6.88
CA VAL A 859 -7.11 -16.58 6.88
C VAL A 859 -7.35 -17.09 5.46
N ALA A 860 -7.71 -16.22 4.51
CA ALA A 860 -7.88 -16.59 3.11
C ALA A 860 -6.61 -17.22 2.50
N THR A 861 -5.41 -16.79 2.90
CA THR A 861 -4.13 -17.38 2.45
C THR A 861 -3.84 -18.75 3.11
N ILE A 862 -4.30 -18.96 4.34
CA ILE A 862 -4.22 -20.23 5.08
C ILE A 862 -5.26 -21.25 4.57
N GLU A 863 -6.40 -20.76 4.07
CA GLU A 863 -7.51 -21.54 3.50
C GLU A 863 -7.33 -21.85 2.02
N ALA A 864 -6.65 -20.99 1.25
CA ALA A 864 -6.26 -21.21 -0.14
C ALA A 864 -5.16 -22.29 -0.31
N VAL A 865 -5.18 -23.33 0.53
CA VAL A 865 -4.39 -24.57 0.39
C VAL A 865 -4.36 -24.95 -1.09
N PRO A 866 -3.18 -25.23 -1.69
CA PRO A 866 -3.11 -25.52 -3.12
C PRO A 866 -4.09 -26.67 -3.39
N PRO A 867 -5.01 -26.49 -4.36
CA PRO A 867 -6.18 -27.34 -4.47
C PRO A 867 -5.76 -28.79 -4.57
N PHE A 868 -6.60 -29.69 -4.06
CA PHE A 868 -6.46 -31.10 -4.36
C PHE A 868 -6.62 -31.27 -5.87
N ASP A 869 -5.49 -31.40 -6.55
CA ASP A 869 -5.37 -31.25 -7.99
C ASP A 869 -4.72 -32.49 -8.59
N LEU A 870 -5.17 -32.87 -9.78
CA LEU A 870 -4.67 -33.99 -10.57
C LEU A 870 -4.35 -33.44 -11.96
N THR A 871 -3.06 -33.28 -12.25
CA THR A 871 -2.58 -32.81 -13.56
C THR A 871 -2.00 -33.98 -14.37
N ALA A 872 -1.97 -33.86 -15.70
CA ALA A 872 -1.51 -34.90 -16.61
C ALA A 872 -0.66 -34.34 -17.76
N THR A 873 0.48 -34.99 -18.05
CA THR A 873 1.46 -34.57 -19.07
C THR A 873 2.09 -35.79 -19.76
N PRO A 874 2.10 -35.89 -21.11
CA PRO A 874 1.52 -34.99 -22.09
C PRO A 874 0.03 -35.24 -22.32
N VAL A 875 -0.66 -34.23 -22.85
CA VAL A 875 -2.13 -34.16 -23.00
C VAL A 875 -2.68 -35.09 -24.11
N PHE A 876 -1.81 -35.62 -24.98
CA PHE A 876 -2.19 -36.46 -26.13
C PHE A 876 -1.17 -37.58 -26.35
N GLY A 877 -1.61 -38.73 -26.87
CA GLY A 877 -0.70 -39.81 -27.25
C GLY A 877 -1.32 -40.96 -28.04
N GLU A 878 -0.46 -41.80 -28.61
CA GLU A 878 -0.81 -43.11 -29.16
C GLU A 878 -0.46 -44.26 -28.19
N ARG A 879 -0.80 -45.50 -28.56
CA ARG A 879 -0.54 -46.70 -27.74
C ARG A 879 0.95 -46.85 -27.43
N GLY A 880 1.30 -46.88 -26.14
CA GLY A 880 2.68 -46.90 -25.64
C GLY A 880 3.25 -45.52 -25.26
N THR A 881 2.50 -44.42 -25.48
CA THR A 881 2.88 -43.11 -24.94
C THR A 881 2.84 -43.15 -23.42
N LYS A 882 3.91 -42.68 -22.77
CA LYS A 882 3.94 -42.47 -21.32
C LYS A 882 3.21 -41.17 -20.96
N ILE A 883 2.23 -41.26 -20.06
CA ILE A 883 1.57 -40.13 -19.40
C ILE A 883 2.07 -40.08 -17.97
N SER A 884 2.68 -38.96 -17.58
CA SER A 884 2.96 -38.62 -16.19
C SER A 884 1.75 -37.87 -15.62
N TYR A 885 1.18 -38.41 -14.57
CA TYR A 885 0.22 -37.71 -13.72
C TYR A 885 0.93 -37.12 -12.50
N SER A 886 0.39 -36.05 -11.94
CA SER A 886 0.86 -35.42 -10.70
C SER A 886 -0.35 -35.03 -9.86
N VAL A 887 -0.54 -35.73 -8.74
CA VAL A 887 -1.49 -35.35 -7.69
C VAL A 887 -0.78 -34.42 -6.71
N GLN A 888 -1.42 -33.33 -6.29
CA GLN A 888 -0.90 -32.36 -5.34
C GLN A 888 -1.96 -31.98 -4.31
N PHE A 889 -1.58 -31.86 -3.03
CA PHE A 889 -2.43 -31.37 -1.94
C PHE A 889 -1.58 -30.94 -0.73
N GLY A 890 -2.13 -30.05 0.10
CA GLY A 890 -1.54 -29.75 1.40
C GLY A 890 -1.89 -30.80 2.46
N GLY A 891 -0.94 -31.11 3.34
CA GLY A 891 -1.20 -31.86 4.57
C GLY A 891 -1.92 -31.01 5.63
N ASP A 892 -2.64 -31.68 6.53
CA ASP A 892 -3.41 -31.06 7.62
C ASP A 892 -2.98 -31.56 9.01
N GLY A 893 -2.04 -32.51 9.10
CA GLY A 893 -1.62 -33.16 10.33
C GLY A 893 -2.60 -34.24 10.84
N GLN A 894 -3.70 -34.49 10.15
CA GLN A 894 -4.57 -35.65 10.37
C GLN A 894 -4.18 -36.79 9.41
N ARG A 895 -4.89 -37.91 9.47
CA ARG A 895 -4.78 -38.96 8.45
C ARG A 895 -5.53 -38.52 7.20
N LEU A 896 -4.86 -38.58 6.06
CA LEU A 896 -5.43 -38.41 4.73
C LEU A 896 -5.34 -39.74 3.97
N ASP A 897 -6.46 -40.17 3.38
CA ASP A 897 -6.54 -41.35 2.52
C ASP A 897 -6.80 -40.91 1.07
N LEU A 898 -5.86 -41.20 0.16
CA LEU A 898 -5.95 -40.88 -1.26
C LEU A 898 -6.24 -42.14 -2.08
N THR A 899 -7.24 -42.07 -2.95
CA THR A 899 -7.53 -43.08 -3.97
C THR A 899 -7.50 -42.43 -5.35
N ILE A 900 -6.79 -43.01 -6.31
CA ILE A 900 -6.74 -42.54 -7.70
C ILE A 900 -7.21 -43.66 -8.61
N THR A 901 -8.34 -43.45 -9.28
CA THR A 901 -8.90 -44.38 -10.28
C THR A 901 -8.24 -44.15 -11.63
N LEU A 902 -7.78 -45.23 -12.25
CA LEU A 902 -7.28 -45.24 -13.62
C LEU A 902 -8.36 -45.79 -14.56
N PRO A 903 -8.59 -45.16 -15.73
CA PRO A 903 -9.58 -45.63 -16.69
C PRO A 903 -9.11 -46.90 -17.42
N GLU A 904 -10.07 -47.70 -17.90
CA GLU A 904 -9.79 -48.75 -18.88
C GLU A 904 -9.03 -48.18 -20.09
N GLY A 905 -7.94 -48.85 -20.50
CA GLY A 905 -7.08 -48.37 -21.58
C GLY A 905 -5.84 -47.59 -21.11
N ILE A 906 -5.65 -47.37 -19.80
CA ILE A 906 -4.34 -47.08 -19.19
C ILE A 906 -3.73 -48.37 -18.64
N GLY A 907 -2.44 -48.59 -18.89
CA GLY A 907 -1.67 -49.72 -18.36
C GLY A 907 -1.02 -49.41 -17.00
N ILE A 908 -0.55 -50.47 -16.33
CA ILE A 908 0.07 -50.42 -14.99
C ILE A 908 1.09 -49.27 -14.87
N PRO A 909 1.00 -48.40 -13.83
CA PRO A 909 1.99 -47.38 -13.57
C PRO A 909 3.39 -47.96 -13.34
N THR A 910 4.40 -47.49 -14.08
CA THR A 910 5.76 -48.06 -14.11
C THR A 910 6.78 -47.29 -13.29
N ASP A 911 6.58 -45.99 -13.10
CA ASP A 911 7.49 -45.10 -12.38
C ASP A 911 6.67 -44.20 -11.45
N HIS A 912 7.17 -43.90 -10.25
CA HIS A 912 6.55 -42.90 -9.36
C HIS A 912 7.60 -42.12 -8.57
N THR A 913 7.25 -40.88 -8.19
CA THR A 913 8.08 -40.04 -7.31
C THR A 913 7.18 -39.31 -6.33
N MET A 914 7.57 -39.25 -5.06
CA MET A 914 6.81 -38.59 -4.00
C MET A 914 7.64 -37.48 -3.37
N GLN A 915 6.96 -36.45 -2.84
CA GLN A 915 7.53 -35.33 -2.11
C GLN A 915 6.56 -34.97 -0.98
N GLY A 916 7.07 -34.60 0.20
CA GLY A 916 6.24 -34.28 1.38
C GLY A 916 5.64 -35.51 2.09
N THR A 917 6.11 -36.72 1.81
CA THR A 917 5.65 -37.98 2.42
C THR A 917 6.71 -39.07 2.26
N ASP A 918 6.87 -39.90 3.30
CA ASP A 918 7.65 -41.14 3.27
C ASP A 918 6.76 -42.39 3.00
N ALA A 919 5.43 -42.23 2.98
CA ALA A 919 4.48 -43.34 2.83
C ALA A 919 4.32 -43.78 1.38
N GLY A 920 4.51 -45.08 1.12
CA GLY A 920 4.52 -45.65 -0.23
C GLY A 920 3.16 -45.68 -0.93
N LEU A 921 3.17 -45.46 -2.25
CA LEU A 921 2.02 -45.62 -3.15
C LEU A 921 1.79 -47.11 -3.46
N SER A 922 0.54 -47.58 -3.33
CA SER A 922 0.10 -48.95 -3.64
C SER A 922 -0.75 -48.97 -4.92
N TYR A 923 -0.82 -50.13 -5.60
CA TYR A 923 -1.66 -50.34 -6.79
C TYR A 923 -2.49 -51.64 -6.67
N ASP A 924 -3.78 -51.55 -6.96
CA ASP A 924 -4.75 -52.66 -7.07
C ASP A 924 -5.08 -52.85 -8.56
N GLU A 925 -4.53 -53.92 -9.15
CA GLU A 925 -4.67 -54.24 -10.58
C GLU A 925 -6.09 -54.71 -10.93
N ASP A 926 -6.77 -55.44 -10.04
CA ASP A 926 -8.15 -55.92 -10.24
C ASP A 926 -9.17 -54.77 -10.24
N ARG A 927 -8.84 -53.64 -9.60
CA ARG A 927 -9.72 -52.46 -9.48
C ARG A 927 -9.24 -51.22 -10.23
N HIS A 928 -8.05 -51.25 -10.84
CA HIS A 928 -7.39 -50.09 -11.44
C HIS A 928 -7.27 -48.88 -10.49
N LEU A 929 -6.97 -49.14 -9.20
CA LEU A 929 -6.81 -48.09 -8.18
C LEU A 929 -5.35 -47.95 -7.75
N LEU A 930 -4.82 -46.73 -7.71
CA LEU A 930 -3.69 -46.39 -6.85
C LEU A 930 -4.22 -45.92 -5.49
N THR A 931 -3.55 -46.29 -4.40
CA THR A 931 -3.90 -45.83 -3.04
C THR A 931 -2.68 -45.38 -2.26
N TRP A 932 -2.84 -44.32 -1.47
CA TRP A 932 -1.84 -43.78 -0.56
C TRP A 932 -2.54 -43.36 0.75
N SER A 933 -1.83 -43.44 1.86
CA SER A 933 -2.37 -43.20 3.20
C SER A 933 -1.24 -42.76 4.12
N ASP A 934 -1.34 -41.56 4.71
CA ASP A 934 -0.32 -40.99 5.59
C ASP A 934 -0.95 -39.95 6.53
N SER A 935 -0.15 -39.44 7.47
CA SER A 935 -0.46 -38.22 8.23
C SER A 935 0.56 -37.11 7.95
N PRO A 936 0.51 -36.48 6.76
CA PRO A 936 1.48 -35.45 6.39
C PRO A 936 1.37 -34.22 7.30
N PRO A 937 2.49 -33.58 7.68
CA PRO A 937 2.47 -32.41 8.56
C PRO A 937 1.59 -31.27 8.03
N ALA A 938 0.93 -30.55 8.95
CA ALA A 938 0.02 -29.47 8.62
C ALA A 938 0.74 -28.35 7.82
N GLY A 939 0.35 -28.17 6.57
CA GLY A 939 0.93 -27.17 5.66
C GLY A 939 2.18 -27.63 4.89
N GLU A 940 2.61 -28.89 5.00
CA GLU A 940 3.55 -29.47 4.02
C GLU A 940 2.83 -29.84 2.72
N LEU A 941 3.56 -29.77 1.60
CA LEU A 941 3.02 -30.04 0.27
C LEU A 941 3.30 -31.48 -0.15
N VAL A 942 2.26 -32.31 -0.16
CA VAL A 942 2.34 -33.67 -0.71
C VAL A 942 2.22 -33.58 -2.23
N ILE A 943 3.19 -34.14 -2.94
CA ILE A 943 3.14 -34.32 -4.39
C ILE A 943 3.40 -35.78 -4.73
N ILE A 944 2.42 -36.45 -5.33
CA ILE A 944 2.50 -37.85 -5.76
C ILE A 944 2.44 -37.87 -7.29
N ARG A 945 3.58 -38.16 -7.92
CA ARG A 945 3.67 -38.33 -9.38
C ARG A 945 3.74 -39.80 -9.72
N TYR A 946 2.99 -40.21 -10.74
CA TYR A 946 3.04 -41.57 -11.28
C TYR A 946 3.00 -41.55 -12.80
N VAL A 947 3.69 -42.49 -13.44
CA VAL A 947 3.81 -42.57 -14.91
C VAL A 947 3.20 -43.87 -15.39
N ALA A 948 2.19 -43.77 -16.25
CA ALA A 948 1.48 -44.89 -16.85
C ALA A 948 1.60 -44.85 -18.38
N SER A 949 1.28 -45.95 -19.07
CA SER A 949 1.35 -46.02 -20.54
C SER A 949 -0.04 -46.23 -21.16
N ILE A 950 -0.33 -45.56 -22.28
CA ILE A 950 -1.58 -45.77 -23.03
C ILE A 950 -1.62 -47.22 -23.57
N ALA A 951 -2.63 -47.99 -23.20
CA ALA A 951 -2.79 -49.40 -23.57
C ALA A 951 -3.82 -49.63 -24.69
N THR A 952 -4.81 -48.75 -24.85
CA THR A 952 -5.85 -48.80 -25.90
C THR A 952 -5.28 -48.70 -27.32
N ASP A 953 -5.94 -49.35 -28.28
CA ASP A 953 -5.64 -49.31 -29.72
C ASP A 953 -6.57 -48.36 -30.52
N ARG A 954 -7.52 -47.70 -29.85
CA ARG A 954 -8.58 -46.87 -30.47
C ARG A 954 -8.66 -45.47 -29.85
N PRO A 955 -9.20 -44.48 -30.58
CA PRO A 955 -9.55 -43.17 -30.01
C PRO A 955 -10.42 -43.31 -28.76
N ALA A 956 -9.94 -42.79 -27.64
CA ALA A 956 -10.62 -42.88 -26.34
C ALA A 956 -10.30 -41.67 -25.45
N LEU A 957 -11.29 -41.22 -24.68
CA LEU A 957 -11.11 -40.27 -23.58
C LEU A 957 -10.77 -41.05 -22.32
N LEU A 958 -9.55 -40.84 -21.80
CA LEU A 958 -9.03 -41.50 -20.61
C LEU A 958 -9.12 -40.51 -19.44
N VAL A 959 -10.18 -40.63 -18.65
CA VAL A 959 -10.38 -39.82 -17.43
C VAL A 959 -9.80 -40.57 -16.24
N SER A 960 -8.73 -40.03 -15.66
CA SER A 960 -8.33 -40.42 -14.30
C SER A 960 -9.01 -39.49 -13.29
N SER A 961 -9.47 -40.06 -12.18
CA SER A 961 -10.01 -39.31 -11.04
C SER A 961 -9.19 -39.58 -9.80
N ALA A 962 -8.86 -38.54 -9.05
CA ALA A 962 -8.31 -38.66 -7.70
C ALA A 962 -9.39 -38.27 -6.68
N GLU A 963 -9.38 -38.92 -5.52
CA GLU A 963 -10.29 -38.71 -4.40
C GLU A 963 -9.50 -38.73 -3.09
N LEU A 964 -9.50 -37.60 -2.37
CA LEU A 964 -8.79 -37.40 -1.11
C LEU A 964 -9.81 -37.28 0.01
N VAL A 965 -9.69 -38.13 1.03
CA VAL A 965 -10.61 -38.19 2.18
C VAL A 965 -9.85 -37.82 3.44
N ALA A 966 -10.33 -36.79 4.15
CA ALA A 966 -9.80 -36.37 5.44
C ALA A 966 -10.54 -37.03 6.61
N ALA A 967 -10.09 -36.77 7.84
CA ALA A 967 -10.65 -37.35 9.05
C ALA A 967 -12.11 -36.92 9.36
N ASP A 968 -12.63 -35.89 8.69
CA ASP A 968 -14.04 -35.48 8.74
C ASP A 968 -14.97 -36.34 7.86
N GLY A 969 -14.39 -37.13 6.94
CA GLY A 969 -15.10 -38.00 6.01
C GLY A 969 -15.62 -37.31 4.73
N VAL A 970 -15.22 -36.07 4.44
CA VAL A 970 -15.62 -35.36 3.21
C VAL A 970 -14.61 -35.64 2.08
N PRO A 971 -15.04 -36.25 0.95
CA PRO A 971 -14.13 -36.56 -0.16
C PRO A 971 -13.99 -35.37 -1.12
N LEU A 972 -12.79 -34.79 -1.18
CA LEU A 972 -12.39 -33.89 -2.28
C LEU A 972 -12.11 -34.72 -3.54
N LYS A 973 -12.47 -34.21 -4.74
CA LYS A 973 -12.31 -34.95 -6.01
C LYS A 973 -11.72 -34.09 -7.12
N ALA A 974 -10.76 -34.64 -7.85
CA ALA A 974 -10.10 -34.00 -8.99
C ALA A 974 -10.14 -34.94 -10.21
N THR A 975 -10.25 -34.40 -11.43
CA THR A 975 -10.27 -35.22 -12.65
C THR A 975 -9.36 -34.68 -13.75
N ALA A 976 -8.56 -35.57 -14.36
CA ALA A 976 -7.73 -35.28 -15.51
C ALA A 976 -8.13 -36.15 -16.70
N ALA A 977 -8.60 -35.52 -17.77
CA ALA A 977 -8.92 -36.19 -19.02
C ALA A 977 -7.75 -36.08 -20.02
N VAL A 978 -7.33 -37.22 -20.58
CA VAL A 978 -6.29 -37.32 -21.61
C VAL A 978 -6.89 -38.03 -22.82
N MET A 979 -6.60 -37.58 -24.05
CA MET A 979 -7.07 -38.27 -25.25
C MET A 979 -5.99 -39.17 -25.85
N ALA A 980 -6.26 -40.47 -25.86
CA ALA A 980 -5.54 -41.44 -26.66
C ALA A 980 -6.10 -41.40 -28.09
N ASN A 981 -5.26 -41.13 -29.10
CA ASN A 981 -5.68 -41.07 -30.49
C ASN A 981 -4.49 -41.28 -31.47
N PRO A 982 -4.48 -42.33 -32.31
CA PRO A 982 -3.41 -42.57 -33.29
C PRO A 982 -3.37 -41.57 -34.47
N TYR A 983 -4.22 -40.53 -34.49
CA TYR A 983 -4.33 -39.56 -35.59
C TYR A 983 -4.07 -38.08 -35.19
N HIS A 984 -3.63 -37.79 -33.97
CA HIS A 984 -3.15 -36.45 -33.53
C HIS A 984 -4.10 -35.26 -33.80
N VAL A 985 -5.27 -35.19 -33.14
CA VAL A 985 -6.23 -34.05 -33.24
C VAL A 985 -6.70 -33.60 -31.83
N PHE A 986 -7.17 -32.34 -31.73
CA PHE A 986 -7.02 -31.38 -30.61
C PHE A 986 -7.95 -31.46 -29.37
N LEU A 987 -7.52 -30.64 -28.37
CA LEU A 987 -8.19 -30.01 -27.22
C LEU A 987 -8.24 -30.76 -25.87
N PRO A 988 -7.78 -30.13 -24.76
CA PRO A 988 -7.99 -30.64 -23.39
C PRO A 988 -9.37 -30.26 -22.84
N LEU A 989 -9.80 -31.00 -21.81
CA LEU A 989 -10.87 -30.61 -20.90
C LEU A 989 -10.41 -30.95 -19.48
N ILE A 990 -10.42 -29.97 -18.56
CA ILE A 990 -10.12 -30.17 -17.14
C ILE A 990 -11.37 -29.73 -16.38
N GLU A 991 -11.98 -30.64 -15.63
CA GLU A 991 -13.19 -30.36 -14.85
C GLU A 991 -12.81 -30.35 -13.36
N LYS A 992 -12.70 -29.14 -12.80
CA LYS A 992 -12.65 -28.90 -11.36
C LYS A 992 -14.05 -29.06 -10.77
N ARG A 993 -14.16 -29.69 -9.59
CA ARG A 993 -15.38 -29.63 -8.76
C ARG A 993 -15.01 -29.65 -7.28
N HIS A 994 -15.21 -28.52 -6.60
CA HIS A 994 -15.37 -28.58 -5.14
C HIS A 994 -16.71 -29.26 -4.80
N PRO A 995 -16.81 -30.02 -3.70
CA PRO A 995 -18.08 -30.49 -3.16
C PRO A 995 -18.72 -29.38 -2.31
N GLY A 996 -19.41 -28.42 -2.96
CA GLY A 996 -20.11 -27.29 -2.35
C GLY A 996 -21.43 -26.98 -3.04
#